data_AF-A0A8C1V1F1-F1
#
_entry.id   AF-A0A8C1V1F1-F1
#
_cell.length_a   1.000
_cell.length_b   1.000
_cell.length_c   1.000
_cell.angle_alpha   90.00
_cell.angle_beta   90.00
_cell.angle_gamma   90.00
#
_symmetry.space_group_name_H-M   'P 1'
#
loop_
_entity.id
_entity.type
_entity.pdbx_description
1 polymer ?
#
loop_
_entity_poly.entity_id
_entity_poly.type
_entity_poly.pdbx_seq_one_letter_code
_entity_poly.pdbx_strand_id
1 'polypeptide(L)'
;MKTNAYQKERFLRDARNGNLEGIQELLMSKIKEEAEIDINCKGKSKSNHGWTPLHLACYFGHKDVVEALLKAGADANLPNNVGDTPLHKAAFTGRNEVVMLLLQYDACASVINGMAQIPKDITQSAEIKSMLEAAERTEERKLEEQLLEAVREGAISTLTRLLNMKKPPNINCTDLLGNTPLHCAAYRGQKQCAVKLLQHKANPNIKNKNDQTVFDLANDAEMKQIITGNVMKVGLDICDIANIYGPLWKSSRFFGWHSYWVVLQDGVLSWYPKHAVHTKDNSYFTIKCFDNSVHHFKVSQKNNPEATRKMWLEAIEEHSAFSTHYCSQDPDSEEEDDNVVSVHELSDSFQARSVKLEQEVEKNKILSEALQTLATEHHELEQSVVRGSSPRSVFSGDEFYDALSGSYSVLYCSISSNLSGRMSQDDRRGEEEDNDEVATVNGVRKHRSSLPAPMFSRNDFSIWSILRKCIGMELSKITMPVIFNEPLSFLQRLTEYMEHTNLIHQANASDDSIERMKCVAAFAVSAVASQWERTGKPFNPLLGETYELVRDDLGFRLISEQVSHHPPVSAFHAEGLQKDFVFHGSIYPKLKFWGKSVEAEPKGIITLELPKHNEAYTWMNPTCCVHNIIVGQLWIEQYGNVEVINHRTGEKCCLSFKPCGLFGKELHKVEGYILDKSKKKVCNLYGKWTECMYTVDTATFETHKKNDKKASEDKKSSKQSSDSEETPQSGGDLLEVIPGSQLLWRIAPRPVNSVQMYNFTTFAMQLNELDKEIEAVIPKTDSRLRPDIRAMENGDIDLASEEKKRLEEKQRAARKNRSKSDDEWKTRWFHQGPNPHNGSQDWLFSSGYWDRDYSQVPDIY
;
A
#
# COMPACT_ATOMS: atom_id res chain seq x y z
N MET A 1 -37.04 24.04 -17.47
CA MET A 1 -37.66 22.74 -17.13
C MET A 1 -37.74 21.76 -18.31
N LYS A 2 -38.24 22.12 -19.51
CA LYS A 2 -38.37 21.18 -20.65
C LYS A 2 -37.03 20.61 -21.17
N THR A 3 -35.95 21.41 -21.13
CA THR A 3 -34.61 21.01 -21.59
C THR A 3 -33.96 19.92 -20.73
N ASN A 4 -34.12 20.00 -19.41
CA ASN A 4 -33.53 19.04 -18.46
C ASN A 4 -34.23 17.66 -18.54
N ALA A 5 -35.55 17.64 -18.73
CA ALA A 5 -36.29 16.38 -18.93
C ALA A 5 -35.88 15.66 -20.23
N TYR A 6 -35.66 16.40 -21.31
CA TYR A 6 -35.18 15.85 -22.58
C TYR A 6 -33.75 15.30 -22.47
N GLN A 7 -32.85 16.02 -21.79
CA GLN A 7 -31.48 15.58 -21.55
C GLN A 7 -31.42 14.30 -20.69
N LYS A 8 -32.26 14.17 -19.66
CA LYS A 8 -32.36 12.94 -18.84
C LYS A 8 -32.82 11.73 -19.64
N GLU A 9 -33.86 11.89 -20.48
CA GLU A 9 -34.31 10.80 -21.35
C GLU A 9 -33.28 10.45 -22.42
N ARG A 10 -32.58 11.45 -22.98
CA ARG A 10 -31.44 11.22 -23.88
C ARG A 10 -30.31 10.45 -23.19
N PHE A 11 -29.95 10.82 -21.96
CA PHE A 11 -28.92 10.17 -21.17
C PHE A 11 -29.25 8.69 -20.86
N LEU A 12 -30.49 8.41 -20.44
CA LEU A 12 -30.98 7.04 -20.23
C LEU A 12 -31.00 6.23 -21.53
N ARG A 13 -31.39 6.84 -22.65
CA ARG A 13 -31.41 6.18 -23.97
C ARG A 13 -30.00 5.87 -24.48
N ASP A 14 -29.08 6.82 -24.35
CA ASP A 14 -27.69 6.65 -24.80
C ASP A 14 -27.01 5.56 -23.95
N ALA A 15 -27.29 5.50 -22.64
CA ALA A 15 -26.80 4.42 -21.78
C ALA A 15 -27.38 3.05 -22.14
N ARG A 16 -28.67 2.99 -22.48
CA ARG A 16 -29.35 1.77 -22.95
C ARG A 16 -28.78 1.26 -24.27
N ASN A 17 -28.44 2.16 -25.19
CA ASN A 17 -28.00 1.82 -26.54
C ASN A 17 -26.48 1.65 -26.65
N GLY A 18 -25.72 1.92 -25.59
CA GLY A 18 -24.25 1.82 -25.61
C GLY A 18 -23.58 2.99 -26.32
N ASN A 19 -24.26 4.14 -26.46
CA ASN A 19 -23.72 5.33 -27.11
C ASN A 19 -22.76 6.08 -26.19
N LEU A 20 -21.48 5.66 -26.19
CA LEU A 20 -20.43 6.25 -25.37
C LEU A 20 -20.20 7.73 -25.66
N GLU A 21 -20.17 8.11 -26.94
CA GLU A 21 -19.93 9.51 -27.36
C GLU A 21 -21.03 10.44 -26.84
N GLY A 22 -22.30 10.01 -26.93
CA GLY A 22 -23.44 10.78 -26.39
C GLY A 22 -23.41 10.90 -24.86
N ILE A 23 -22.98 9.84 -24.16
CA ILE A 23 -22.78 9.86 -22.70
C ILE A 23 -21.65 10.82 -22.32
N GLN A 24 -20.52 10.77 -23.01
CA GLN A 24 -19.38 11.65 -22.76
C GLN A 24 -19.72 13.12 -23.07
N GLU A 25 -20.43 13.41 -24.16
CA GLU A 25 -20.91 14.76 -24.50
C GLU A 25 -21.75 15.34 -23.35
N LEU A 26 -22.72 14.57 -22.86
CA LEU A 26 -23.62 15.01 -21.78
C LEU A 26 -22.87 15.14 -20.44
N LEU A 27 -21.93 14.24 -20.14
CA LEU A 27 -21.09 14.34 -18.94
C LEU A 27 -20.14 15.56 -18.99
N MET A 28 -19.56 15.88 -20.16
CA MET A 28 -18.69 17.04 -20.35
C MET A 28 -19.47 18.36 -20.27
N SER A 29 -20.73 18.40 -20.71
CA SER A 29 -21.59 19.57 -20.56
C SER A 29 -21.91 19.92 -19.09
N LYS A 30 -21.88 18.92 -18.20
CA LYS A 30 -22.00 19.11 -16.75
C LYS A 30 -20.76 19.78 -16.14
N ILE A 31 -19.57 19.49 -16.66
CA ILE A 31 -18.29 20.05 -16.17
C ILE A 31 -18.15 21.54 -16.55
N LYS A 32 -18.78 21.97 -17.64
CA LYS A 32 -18.80 23.37 -18.08
C LYS A 32 -19.88 24.23 -17.42
N GLU A 33 -20.62 23.70 -16.44
CA GLU A 33 -21.81 24.33 -15.82
C GLU A 33 -22.94 24.68 -16.81
N GLU A 34 -22.90 24.14 -18.03
CA GLU A 34 -23.88 24.42 -19.10
C GLU A 34 -25.16 23.58 -18.94
N ALA A 35 -25.11 22.44 -18.24
CA ALA A 35 -26.26 21.56 -18.00
C ALA A 35 -26.21 20.82 -16.65
N GLU A 36 -27.34 20.83 -15.92
CA GLU A 36 -27.50 20.16 -14.63
C GLU A 36 -28.05 18.73 -14.83
N ILE A 37 -27.16 17.79 -15.18
CA ILE A 37 -27.51 16.38 -15.40
C ILE A 37 -27.23 15.53 -14.15
N ASP A 38 -28.29 14.93 -13.63
CA ASP A 38 -28.24 13.93 -12.58
C ASP A 38 -27.81 12.57 -13.16
N ILE A 39 -26.61 12.12 -12.80
CA ILE A 39 -25.98 10.88 -13.29
C ILE A 39 -26.74 9.65 -12.79
N ASN A 40 -27.38 9.77 -11.63
CA ASN A 40 -28.17 8.73 -10.99
C ASN A 40 -29.68 8.88 -11.31
N CYS A 41 -30.02 9.61 -12.38
CA CYS A 41 -31.42 9.85 -12.73
C CYS A 41 -32.16 8.52 -12.97
N LYS A 42 -33.40 8.43 -12.47
CA LYS A 42 -34.23 7.24 -12.64
C LYS A 42 -35.22 7.43 -13.79
N GLY A 43 -35.30 6.43 -14.66
CA GLY A 43 -36.27 6.39 -15.74
C GLY A 43 -37.71 6.41 -15.22
N LYS A 44 -38.58 7.15 -15.92
CA LYS A 44 -40.02 7.26 -15.56
C LYS A 44 -40.92 6.48 -16.51
N SER A 45 -40.43 6.09 -17.69
CA SER A 45 -41.19 5.33 -18.68
C SER A 45 -41.49 3.91 -18.20
N LYS A 46 -42.56 3.27 -18.71
CA LYS A 46 -42.88 1.86 -18.41
C LYS A 46 -41.72 0.90 -18.73
N SER A 47 -40.81 1.27 -19.65
CA SER A 47 -39.73 0.40 -20.13
C SER A 47 -38.44 0.43 -19.30
N ASN A 48 -38.25 1.45 -18.44
CA ASN A 48 -37.05 1.65 -17.62
C ASN A 48 -37.39 2.25 -16.25
N HIS A 49 -38.61 1.99 -15.75
CA HIS A 49 -39.14 2.64 -14.56
C HIS A 49 -38.27 2.33 -13.33
N GLY A 50 -37.69 3.36 -12.73
CA GLY A 50 -36.81 3.22 -11.55
C GLY A 50 -35.37 2.82 -11.87
N TRP A 51 -35.00 2.62 -13.14
CA TRP A 51 -33.64 2.23 -13.54
C TRP A 51 -32.78 3.45 -13.79
N THR A 52 -31.51 3.38 -13.38
CA THR A 52 -30.51 4.41 -13.67
C THR A 52 -29.80 4.13 -15.00
N PRO A 53 -29.06 5.10 -15.58
CA PRO A 53 -28.20 4.86 -16.73
C PRO A 53 -27.26 3.68 -16.51
N LEU A 54 -26.71 3.54 -15.29
CA LEU A 54 -25.82 2.45 -14.92
C LEU A 54 -26.55 1.09 -14.95
N HIS A 55 -27.78 1.00 -14.44
CA HIS A 55 -28.58 -0.24 -14.56
C HIS A 55 -28.81 -0.66 -16.01
N LEU A 56 -29.12 0.31 -16.88
CA LEU A 56 -29.36 0.07 -18.29
C LEU A 56 -28.08 -0.42 -18.98
N ALA A 57 -26.97 0.29 -18.81
CA ALA A 57 -25.68 -0.10 -19.39
C ALA A 57 -25.23 -1.49 -18.89
N CYS A 58 -25.40 -1.79 -17.59
CA CYS A 58 -25.05 -3.08 -17.02
C CYS A 58 -25.92 -4.23 -17.54
N TYR A 59 -27.23 -4.03 -17.68
CA TYR A 59 -28.16 -5.03 -18.20
C TYR A 59 -27.90 -5.37 -19.68
N PHE A 60 -27.61 -4.35 -20.50
CA PHE A 60 -27.32 -4.56 -21.92
C PHE A 60 -25.87 -4.96 -22.20
N GLY A 61 -24.97 -4.87 -21.21
CA GLY A 61 -23.58 -5.31 -21.32
C GLY A 61 -22.63 -4.29 -21.93
N HIS A 62 -22.98 -3.00 -21.90
CA HIS A 62 -22.20 -1.92 -22.51
C HIS A 62 -21.03 -1.50 -21.61
N LYS A 63 -19.98 -2.31 -21.56
CA LYS A 63 -18.82 -2.12 -20.67
C LYS A 63 -18.24 -0.72 -20.71
N ASP A 64 -17.99 -0.16 -21.90
CA ASP A 64 -17.35 1.16 -22.02
C ASP A 64 -18.23 2.28 -21.47
N VAL A 65 -19.55 2.15 -21.61
CA VAL A 65 -20.52 3.07 -21.01
C VAL A 65 -20.61 2.88 -19.50
N VAL A 66 -20.60 1.64 -19.01
CA VAL A 66 -20.54 1.34 -17.57
C VAL A 66 -19.29 1.99 -16.96
N GLU A 67 -18.13 1.84 -17.60
CA GLU A 67 -16.88 2.44 -17.15
C GLU A 67 -16.95 3.97 -17.14
N ALA A 68 -17.48 4.58 -18.19
CA ALA A 68 -17.64 6.04 -18.27
C ALA A 68 -18.57 6.58 -17.18
N LEU A 69 -19.69 5.88 -16.91
CA LEU A 69 -20.64 6.27 -15.86
C LEU A 69 -20.04 6.13 -14.46
N LEU A 70 -19.34 5.03 -14.16
CA LEU A 70 -18.66 4.82 -12.88
C LEU A 70 -17.55 5.85 -12.65
N LYS A 71 -16.73 6.15 -13.68
CA LYS A 71 -15.72 7.23 -13.63
C LYS A 71 -16.33 8.60 -13.35
N ALA A 72 -17.55 8.84 -13.83
CA ALA A 72 -18.28 10.08 -13.58
C ALA A 72 -18.97 10.13 -12.21
N GLY A 73 -18.80 9.11 -11.35
CA GLY A 73 -19.37 9.06 -10.01
C GLY A 73 -20.79 8.51 -9.95
N ALA A 74 -21.20 7.67 -10.92
CA ALA A 74 -22.45 6.92 -10.80
C ALA A 74 -22.38 5.99 -9.57
N ASP A 75 -23.47 5.93 -8.79
CA ASP A 75 -23.52 5.10 -7.59
C ASP A 75 -23.74 3.63 -7.98
N ALA A 76 -22.71 2.80 -7.76
CA ALA A 76 -22.68 1.39 -8.09
C ALA A 76 -23.61 0.53 -7.19
N ASN A 77 -24.06 1.08 -6.06
CA ASN A 77 -24.88 0.39 -5.06
C ASN A 77 -26.32 0.91 -5.00
N LEU A 78 -26.66 1.93 -5.79
CA LEU A 78 -28.00 2.53 -5.76
C LEU A 78 -29.07 1.53 -6.24
N PRO A 79 -30.06 1.16 -5.42
CA PRO A 79 -31.10 0.23 -5.84
C PRO A 79 -32.13 0.89 -6.77
N ASN A 80 -32.60 0.13 -7.75
CA ASN A 80 -33.79 0.44 -8.51
C ASN A 80 -35.08 0.23 -7.67
N ASN A 81 -36.25 0.46 -8.26
CA ASN A 81 -37.52 0.37 -7.53
C ASN A 81 -37.91 -1.05 -7.06
N VAL A 82 -37.20 -2.08 -7.51
CA VAL A 82 -37.37 -3.49 -7.09
C VAL A 82 -36.28 -3.90 -6.07
N GLY A 83 -35.37 -2.98 -5.73
CA GLY A 83 -34.25 -3.24 -4.83
C GLY A 83 -33.02 -3.85 -5.51
N ASP A 84 -33.04 -4.05 -6.83
CA ASP A 84 -31.85 -4.54 -7.55
C ASP A 84 -30.83 -3.43 -7.70
N THR A 85 -29.55 -3.75 -7.47
CA THR A 85 -28.42 -2.88 -7.81
C THR A 85 -27.96 -3.11 -9.26
N PRO A 86 -27.10 -2.24 -9.83
CA PRO A 86 -26.46 -2.49 -11.11
C PRO A 86 -25.74 -3.85 -11.19
N LEU A 87 -25.13 -4.29 -10.08
CA LEU A 87 -24.49 -5.61 -9.96
C LEU A 87 -25.49 -6.75 -10.09
N HIS A 88 -26.70 -6.61 -9.54
CA HIS A 88 -27.76 -7.59 -9.75
C HIS A 88 -28.11 -7.72 -11.25
N LYS A 89 -28.21 -6.60 -11.97
CA LYS A 89 -28.54 -6.63 -13.41
C LYS A 89 -27.43 -7.22 -14.27
N ALA A 90 -26.17 -6.91 -13.97
CA ALA A 90 -25.03 -7.52 -14.66
C ALA A 90 -24.95 -9.04 -14.39
N ALA A 91 -25.16 -9.46 -13.14
CA ALA A 91 -25.13 -10.86 -12.74
C ALA A 91 -26.28 -11.68 -13.34
N PHE A 92 -27.51 -11.12 -13.34
CA PHE A 92 -28.70 -11.74 -13.95
C PHE A 92 -28.53 -11.97 -15.46
N THR A 93 -27.89 -11.03 -16.17
CA THR A 93 -27.72 -11.09 -17.62
C THR A 93 -26.44 -11.81 -18.07
N GLY A 94 -25.63 -12.31 -17.13
CA GLY A 94 -24.44 -13.10 -17.44
C GLY A 94 -23.27 -12.26 -17.99
N ARG A 95 -23.14 -10.99 -17.58
CA ARG A 95 -22.12 -10.07 -18.14
C ARG A 95 -20.83 -10.07 -17.30
N ASN A 96 -19.98 -11.08 -17.48
CA ASN A 96 -18.74 -11.29 -16.71
C ASN A 96 -17.87 -10.02 -16.59
N GLU A 97 -17.55 -9.37 -17.72
CA GLU A 97 -16.67 -8.19 -17.73
C GLU A 97 -17.30 -6.99 -17.01
N VAL A 98 -18.62 -6.85 -17.05
CA VAL A 98 -19.35 -5.78 -16.36
C VAL A 98 -19.44 -6.06 -14.87
N VAL A 99 -19.66 -7.32 -14.46
CA VAL A 99 -19.62 -7.74 -13.05
C VAL A 99 -18.23 -7.45 -12.46
N MET A 100 -17.17 -7.83 -13.16
CA MET A 100 -15.79 -7.55 -12.75
C MET A 100 -15.54 -6.06 -12.58
N LEU A 101 -15.98 -5.27 -13.57
CA LEU A 101 -15.84 -3.83 -13.55
C LEU A 101 -16.62 -3.18 -12.40
N LEU A 102 -17.84 -3.63 -12.10
CA LEU A 102 -18.62 -3.11 -10.98
C LEU A 102 -17.95 -3.43 -9.62
N LEU A 103 -17.50 -4.67 -9.43
CA LEU A 103 -16.79 -5.08 -8.20
C LEU A 103 -15.49 -4.27 -8.01
N GLN A 104 -14.80 -3.91 -9.10
CA GLN A 104 -13.62 -3.05 -9.07
C GLN A 104 -13.92 -1.61 -8.60
N TYR A 105 -15.16 -1.13 -8.76
CA TYR A 105 -15.62 0.19 -8.31
C TYR A 105 -16.47 0.09 -7.03
N ASP A 106 -16.10 -0.82 -6.12
CA ASP A 106 -16.72 -0.99 -4.80
C ASP A 106 -18.23 -1.28 -4.83
N ALA A 107 -18.72 -1.97 -5.87
CA ALA A 107 -20.07 -2.54 -5.84
C ALA A 107 -20.13 -3.67 -4.80
N CYS A 108 -21.06 -3.56 -3.86
CA CYS A 108 -21.23 -4.49 -2.75
C CYS A 108 -21.92 -5.76 -3.25
N ALA A 109 -21.23 -6.89 -3.07
CA ALA A 109 -21.72 -8.21 -3.52
C ALA A 109 -22.80 -8.80 -2.59
N SER A 110 -23.01 -8.22 -1.40
CA SER A 110 -23.94 -8.73 -0.38
C SER A 110 -25.26 -7.95 -0.27
N VAL A 111 -25.54 -7.02 -1.18
CA VAL A 111 -26.80 -6.25 -1.15
C VAL A 111 -27.97 -7.17 -1.43
N ILE A 112 -28.98 -7.14 -0.57
CA ILE A 112 -30.20 -7.94 -0.70
C ILE A 112 -31.28 -7.11 -1.42
N ASN A 113 -31.81 -7.62 -2.53
CA ASN A 113 -32.88 -6.96 -3.27
C ASN A 113 -34.27 -7.14 -2.60
N GLY A 114 -35.32 -6.56 -3.18
CA GLY A 114 -36.68 -6.65 -2.66
C GLY A 114 -37.28 -8.07 -2.65
N MET A 115 -36.62 -9.03 -3.29
CA MET A 115 -37.00 -10.46 -3.30
C MET A 115 -36.18 -11.29 -2.32
N ALA A 116 -35.40 -10.66 -1.43
CA ALA A 116 -34.51 -11.31 -0.49
C ALA A 116 -33.36 -12.11 -1.14
N GLN A 117 -32.91 -11.71 -2.33
CA GLN A 117 -31.83 -12.35 -3.08
C GLN A 117 -30.62 -11.42 -3.18
N ILE A 118 -29.41 -11.99 -3.19
CA ILE A 118 -28.16 -11.27 -3.51
C ILE A 118 -27.72 -11.54 -4.95
N PRO A 119 -26.78 -10.78 -5.54
CA PRO A 119 -26.36 -10.95 -6.94
C PRO A 119 -25.95 -12.38 -7.34
N LYS A 120 -25.41 -13.17 -6.39
CA LYS A 120 -25.00 -14.55 -6.66
C LYS A 120 -26.17 -15.55 -6.71
N ASP A 121 -27.32 -15.21 -6.12
CA ASP A 121 -28.51 -16.06 -6.11
C ASP A 121 -29.30 -15.96 -7.42
N ILE A 122 -29.14 -14.86 -8.14
CA ILE A 122 -29.88 -14.57 -9.38
C ILE A 122 -29.11 -14.92 -10.65
N THR A 123 -27.79 -15.17 -10.55
CA THR A 123 -26.98 -15.57 -11.69
C THR A 123 -27.02 -17.08 -11.91
N GLN A 124 -27.05 -17.50 -13.17
CA GLN A 124 -26.89 -18.90 -13.57
C GLN A 124 -25.46 -19.22 -14.02
N SER A 125 -24.59 -18.20 -14.14
CA SER A 125 -23.20 -18.38 -14.56
C SER A 125 -22.32 -18.82 -13.38
N ALA A 126 -21.67 -19.97 -13.52
CA ALA A 126 -20.71 -20.47 -12.53
C ALA A 126 -19.51 -19.52 -12.35
N GLU A 127 -19.08 -18.86 -13.42
CA GLU A 127 -17.96 -17.90 -13.40
C GLU A 127 -18.32 -16.66 -12.57
N ILE A 128 -19.50 -16.06 -12.82
CA ILE A 128 -19.98 -14.89 -12.05
C ILE A 128 -20.20 -15.25 -10.59
N LYS A 129 -20.74 -16.44 -10.34
CA LYS A 129 -20.93 -16.93 -8.98
C LYS A 129 -19.59 -17.03 -8.23
N SER A 130 -18.57 -17.59 -8.86
CA SER A 130 -17.21 -17.66 -8.31
C SER A 130 -16.62 -16.27 -8.04
N MET A 131 -16.79 -15.32 -8.98
CA MET A 131 -16.33 -13.93 -8.81
C MET A 131 -16.99 -13.23 -7.62
N LEU A 132 -18.30 -13.41 -7.43
CA LEU A 132 -19.05 -12.83 -6.33
C LEU A 132 -18.69 -13.47 -4.99
N GLU A 133 -18.50 -14.79 -4.95
CA GLU A 133 -17.99 -15.48 -3.76
C GLU A 133 -16.56 -15.03 -3.39
N ALA A 134 -15.70 -14.76 -4.38
CA ALA A 134 -14.38 -14.21 -4.15
C ALA A 134 -14.43 -12.77 -3.59
N ALA A 135 -15.35 -11.95 -4.09
CA ALA A 135 -15.58 -10.60 -3.57
C ALA A 135 -16.04 -10.64 -2.10
N GLU A 136 -16.98 -11.53 -1.75
CA GLU A 136 -17.42 -11.73 -0.36
C GLU A 136 -16.26 -12.14 0.56
N ARG A 137 -15.42 -13.10 0.15
CA ARG A 137 -14.22 -13.50 0.93
C ARG A 137 -13.25 -12.34 1.12
N THR A 138 -13.13 -11.47 0.12
CA THR A 138 -12.25 -10.29 0.19
C THR A 138 -12.79 -9.26 1.20
N GLU A 139 -14.10 -9.03 1.23
CA GLU A 139 -14.74 -8.18 2.24
C GLU A 139 -14.57 -8.76 3.66
N GLU A 140 -14.71 -10.07 3.83
CA GLU A 140 -14.48 -10.77 5.11
C GLU A 140 -13.04 -10.60 5.59
N ARG A 141 -12.04 -10.81 4.72
CA ARG A 141 -10.62 -10.60 5.04
C ARG A 141 -10.31 -9.16 5.45
N LYS A 142 -10.89 -8.17 4.77
CA LYS A 142 -10.74 -6.75 5.14
C LYS A 142 -11.26 -6.46 6.55
N LEU A 143 -12.35 -7.10 6.96
CA LEU A 143 -12.88 -6.98 8.32
C LEU A 143 -12.00 -7.68 9.35
N GLU A 144 -11.42 -8.83 9.01
CA GLU A 144 -10.46 -9.56 9.85
C GLU A 144 -9.15 -8.78 10.04
N GLU A 145 -8.64 -8.13 8.98
CA GLU A 145 -7.48 -7.23 9.05
C GLU A 145 -7.76 -6.01 9.94
N GLN A 146 -8.95 -5.40 9.81
CA GLN A 146 -9.37 -4.30 10.69
C GLN A 146 -9.49 -4.75 12.16
N LEU A 147 -9.93 -5.99 12.40
CA LEU A 147 -9.99 -6.57 13.75
C LEU A 147 -8.59 -6.71 14.36
N LEU A 148 -7.64 -7.26 13.59
CA LEU A 148 -6.25 -7.42 14.01
C LEU A 148 -5.59 -6.07 14.29
N GLU A 149 -5.82 -5.07 13.43
CA GLU A 149 -5.22 -3.74 13.59
C GLU A 149 -5.81 -2.98 14.78
N ALA A 150 -7.14 -2.99 14.95
CA ALA A 150 -7.79 -2.38 16.10
C ALA A 150 -7.25 -2.94 17.43
N VAL A 151 -6.91 -4.23 17.47
CA VAL A 151 -6.32 -4.87 18.65
C VAL A 151 -4.85 -4.49 18.83
N ARG A 152 -4.07 -4.37 17.75
CA ARG A 152 -2.66 -3.93 17.82
C ARG A 152 -2.53 -2.51 18.35
N GLU A 153 -3.41 -1.61 17.90
CA GLU A 153 -3.46 -0.20 18.32
C GLU A 153 -4.13 0.01 19.68
N GLY A 154 -4.87 -0.98 20.20
CA GLY A 154 -5.64 -0.83 21.44
C GLY A 154 -6.94 -0.05 21.26
N ALA A 155 -7.46 0.05 20.03
CA ALA A 155 -8.67 0.78 19.68
C ALA A 155 -9.95 0.01 20.07
N ILE A 156 -10.30 0.05 21.36
CA ILE A 156 -11.43 -0.70 21.95
C ILE A 156 -12.80 -0.34 21.33
N SER A 157 -13.00 0.92 20.96
CA SER A 157 -14.24 1.38 20.32
C SER A 157 -14.45 0.70 18.96
N THR A 158 -13.40 0.63 18.14
CA THR A 158 -13.39 -0.05 16.85
C THR A 158 -13.55 -1.56 17.02
N LEU A 159 -12.81 -2.18 17.96
CA LEU A 159 -12.93 -3.60 18.29
C LEU A 159 -14.38 -3.97 18.68
N THR A 160 -14.98 -3.19 19.58
CA THR A 160 -16.35 -3.41 20.05
C THR A 160 -17.36 -3.26 18.91
N ARG A 161 -17.16 -2.27 18.02
CA ARG A 161 -18.00 -2.08 16.84
C ARG A 161 -17.94 -3.28 15.90
N LEU A 162 -16.74 -3.81 15.64
CA LEU A 162 -16.53 -4.96 14.74
C LEU A 162 -17.14 -6.26 15.29
N LEU A 163 -16.94 -6.53 16.58
CA LEU A 163 -17.47 -7.74 17.23
C LEU A 163 -19.01 -7.74 17.38
N ASN A 164 -19.64 -6.56 17.36
CA ASN A 164 -21.10 -6.42 17.46
C ASN A 164 -21.81 -6.34 16.09
N MET A 165 -21.09 -6.55 14.99
CA MET A 165 -21.71 -6.60 13.66
C MET A 165 -22.67 -7.78 13.53
N LYS A 166 -23.70 -7.66 12.67
CA LYS A 166 -24.65 -8.76 12.38
C LYS A 166 -23.95 -10.03 11.87
N LYS A 167 -22.82 -9.87 11.18
CA LYS A 167 -21.89 -10.93 10.80
C LYS A 167 -20.48 -10.48 11.24
N PRO A 168 -20.03 -10.83 12.45
CA PRO A 168 -18.73 -10.40 12.95
C PRO A 168 -17.59 -11.12 12.20
N PRO A 169 -16.41 -10.49 12.07
CA PRO A 169 -15.22 -11.15 11.54
C PRO A 169 -14.81 -12.32 12.44
N ASN A 170 -14.07 -13.30 11.89
CA ASN A 170 -13.59 -14.43 12.66
C ASN A 170 -12.67 -13.94 13.80
N ILE A 171 -13.09 -14.16 15.04
CA ILE A 171 -12.35 -13.71 16.23
C ILE A 171 -10.99 -14.40 16.40
N ASN A 172 -10.85 -15.58 15.79
CA ASN A 172 -9.62 -16.36 15.76
C ASN A 172 -8.96 -16.32 14.37
N CYS A 173 -9.20 -15.26 13.57
CA CYS A 173 -8.42 -15.01 12.36
C CYS A 173 -6.93 -14.95 12.69
N THR A 174 -6.06 -15.18 11.71
CA THR A 174 -4.61 -15.17 11.93
C THR A 174 -3.92 -14.24 10.96
N ASP A 175 -2.85 -13.59 11.42
CA ASP A 175 -1.96 -12.83 10.55
C ASP A 175 -0.96 -13.74 9.80
N LEU A 176 -0.04 -13.14 9.04
CA LEU A 176 0.97 -13.87 8.28
C LEU A 176 1.88 -14.75 9.14
N LEU A 177 2.00 -14.46 10.44
CA LEU A 177 2.79 -15.23 11.41
C LEU A 177 1.96 -16.28 12.16
N GLY A 178 0.66 -16.39 11.85
CA GLY A 178 -0.26 -17.27 12.57
C GLY A 178 -0.76 -16.69 13.90
N ASN A 179 -0.50 -15.41 14.19
CA ASN A 179 -0.95 -14.79 15.43
C ASN A 179 -2.44 -14.43 15.33
N THR A 180 -3.22 -14.83 16.32
CA THR A 180 -4.61 -14.38 16.46
C THR A 180 -4.70 -12.95 16.99
N PRO A 181 -5.86 -12.27 16.92
CA PRO A 181 -6.08 -11.02 17.64
C PRO A 181 -5.67 -11.12 19.11
N LEU A 182 -5.93 -12.26 19.75
CA LEU A 182 -5.58 -12.47 21.16
C LEU A 182 -4.06 -12.58 21.38
N HIS A 183 -3.31 -13.19 20.45
CA HIS A 183 -1.83 -13.15 20.47
C HIS A 183 -1.31 -11.71 20.35
N CYS A 184 -1.89 -10.92 19.43
CA CYS A 184 -1.52 -9.51 19.25
C CYS A 184 -1.78 -8.70 20.52
N ALA A 185 -2.92 -8.93 21.18
CA ALA A 185 -3.27 -8.28 22.44
C ALA A 185 -2.29 -8.64 23.56
N ALA A 186 -1.95 -9.93 23.71
CA ALA A 186 -1.04 -10.42 24.74
C ALA A 186 0.39 -9.88 24.56
N TYR A 187 0.92 -9.94 23.34
CA TYR A 187 2.26 -9.46 23.02
C TYR A 187 2.42 -7.95 23.25
N ARG A 188 1.41 -7.14 22.90
CA ARG A 188 1.43 -5.67 23.04
C ARG A 188 0.91 -5.16 24.39
N GLY A 189 0.51 -6.04 25.30
CA GLY A 189 -0.01 -5.63 26.62
C GLY A 189 -1.40 -4.97 26.57
N GLN A 190 -2.20 -5.21 25.53
CA GLN A 190 -3.53 -4.59 25.34
C GLN A 190 -4.61 -5.27 26.17
N LYS A 191 -4.56 -5.08 27.50
CA LYS A 191 -5.37 -5.80 28.51
C LYS A 191 -6.87 -5.72 28.25
N GLN A 192 -7.39 -4.52 27.96
CA GLN A 192 -8.81 -4.31 27.73
C GLN A 192 -9.30 -4.97 26.43
N CYS A 193 -8.47 -4.98 25.37
CA CYS A 193 -8.76 -5.73 24.15
C CYS A 193 -8.74 -7.24 24.39
N ALA A 194 -7.79 -7.76 25.18
CA ALA A 194 -7.72 -9.18 25.53
C ALA A 194 -8.97 -9.64 26.30
N VAL A 195 -9.44 -8.85 27.28
CA VAL A 195 -10.70 -9.11 28.00
C VAL A 195 -11.87 -9.14 27.02
N LYS A 196 -11.97 -8.17 26.11
CA LYS A 196 -13.07 -8.09 25.14
C LYS A 196 -13.07 -9.27 24.15
N LEU A 197 -11.90 -9.67 23.67
CA LEU A 197 -11.75 -10.83 22.79
C LEU A 197 -12.16 -12.13 23.50
N LEU A 198 -11.73 -12.31 24.75
CA LEU A 198 -12.10 -13.48 25.56
C LEU A 198 -13.61 -13.51 25.88
N GLN A 199 -14.23 -12.36 26.16
CA GLN A 199 -15.68 -12.25 26.33
C GLN A 199 -16.47 -12.72 25.10
N HIS A 200 -15.91 -12.51 23.90
CA HIS A 200 -16.49 -12.97 22.63
C HIS A 200 -15.97 -14.36 22.19
N LYS A 201 -15.43 -15.16 23.13
CA LYS A 201 -14.99 -16.55 22.95
C LYS A 201 -13.76 -16.73 22.03
N ALA A 202 -12.81 -15.79 22.07
CA ALA A 202 -11.49 -16.00 21.46
C ALA A 202 -10.76 -17.17 22.11
N ASN A 203 -10.08 -18.01 21.32
CA ASN A 203 -9.41 -19.21 21.81
C ASN A 203 -7.94 -18.88 22.22
N PRO A 204 -7.58 -19.01 23.50
CA PRO A 204 -6.22 -18.74 23.98
C PRO A 204 -5.21 -19.84 23.66
N ASN A 205 -5.68 -21.04 23.30
CA ASN A 205 -4.86 -22.24 23.10
C ASN A 205 -4.38 -22.43 21.66
N ILE A 206 -4.76 -21.54 20.73
CA ILE A 206 -4.26 -21.56 19.35
C ILE A 206 -2.76 -21.29 19.40
N LYS A 207 -1.99 -22.07 18.62
CA LYS A 207 -0.55 -21.85 18.44
C LYS A 207 -0.31 -21.08 17.16
N ASN A 208 0.60 -20.11 17.22
CA ASN A 208 1.10 -19.43 16.02
C ASN A 208 2.11 -20.31 15.25
N LYS A 209 2.67 -19.81 14.15
CA LYS A 209 3.65 -20.57 13.34
C LYS A 209 4.98 -20.89 14.05
N ASN A 210 5.22 -20.28 15.21
CA ASN A 210 6.38 -20.54 16.07
C ASN A 210 6.04 -21.49 17.22
N ASP A 211 4.90 -22.19 17.18
CA ASP A 211 4.37 -23.06 18.22
C ASP A 211 4.10 -22.37 19.57
N GLN A 212 3.97 -21.04 19.58
CA GLN A 212 3.71 -20.24 20.79
C GLN A 212 2.21 -20.03 20.98
N THR A 213 1.74 -20.16 22.22
CA THR A 213 0.39 -19.79 22.65
C THR A 213 0.32 -18.32 23.06
N VAL A 214 -0.90 -17.81 23.27
CA VAL A 214 -1.12 -16.47 23.82
C VAL A 214 -0.42 -16.28 25.18
N PHE A 215 -0.40 -17.32 26.01
CA PHE A 215 0.25 -17.30 27.32
C PHE A 215 1.77 -17.12 27.22
N ASP A 216 2.40 -17.76 26.22
CA ASP A 216 3.84 -17.68 25.98
C ASP A 216 4.29 -16.28 25.53
N LEU A 217 3.40 -15.55 24.85
CA LEU A 217 3.66 -14.18 24.36
C LEU A 217 3.34 -13.09 25.38
N ALA A 218 2.62 -13.41 26.46
CA ALA A 218 2.26 -12.43 27.48
C ALA A 218 3.49 -12.08 28.33
N ASN A 219 3.95 -10.83 28.25
CA ASN A 219 5.10 -10.35 29.05
C ASN A 219 4.70 -9.91 30.46
N ASP A 220 3.42 -9.58 30.67
CA ASP A 220 2.93 -8.89 31.86
C ASP A 220 2.17 -9.84 32.79
N ALA A 221 2.41 -9.79 34.11
CA ALA A 221 1.78 -10.69 35.08
C ALA A 221 0.25 -10.56 35.11
N GLU A 222 -0.25 -9.33 34.97
CA GLU A 222 -1.68 -9.02 34.86
C GLU A 222 -2.28 -9.56 33.54
N MET A 223 -1.54 -9.50 32.43
CA MET A 223 -1.99 -10.08 31.16
C MET A 223 -2.06 -11.61 31.25
N LYS A 224 -1.06 -12.23 31.88
CA LYS A 224 -1.10 -13.67 32.17
C LYS A 224 -2.30 -14.03 33.02
N GLN A 225 -2.63 -13.24 34.05
CA GLN A 225 -3.85 -13.40 34.85
C GLN A 225 -5.14 -13.19 34.08
N ILE A 226 -5.19 -12.31 33.07
CA ILE A 226 -6.37 -12.13 32.21
C ILE A 226 -6.58 -13.37 31.32
N ILE A 227 -5.48 -13.90 30.77
CA ILE A 227 -5.50 -15.10 29.92
C ILE A 227 -5.83 -16.32 30.79
N THR A 228 -5.19 -16.48 31.95
CA THR A 228 -5.41 -17.62 32.85
C THR A 228 -6.66 -17.50 33.69
N GLY A 229 -7.10 -16.31 34.08
CA GLY A 229 -8.30 -16.09 34.89
C GLY A 229 -9.59 -16.43 34.15
N ASN A 230 -9.56 -16.42 32.81
CA ASN A 230 -10.62 -17.00 31.98
C ASN A 230 -10.35 -18.47 31.59
N VAL A 231 -9.11 -18.97 31.69
CA VAL A 231 -8.76 -20.40 31.49
C VAL A 231 -8.97 -21.22 32.78
N MET A 232 -8.92 -20.61 33.96
CA MET A 232 -9.23 -21.22 35.27
C MET A 232 -10.74 -21.23 35.57
N LYS A 233 -11.56 -20.87 34.58
CA LYS A 233 -12.99 -21.23 34.50
C LYS A 233 -13.27 -22.33 33.48
N VAL A 234 -12.24 -23.04 32.99
CA VAL A 234 -12.36 -24.12 31.98
C VAL A 234 -12.01 -25.49 32.57
N GLY A 235 -11.73 -25.58 33.87
CA GLY A 235 -11.70 -26.84 34.61
C GLY A 235 -12.56 -26.70 35.86
N LEU A 236 -13.60 -27.52 35.98
CA LEU A 236 -14.49 -27.63 37.15
C LEU A 236 -15.37 -26.40 37.43
N ASP A 237 -16.38 -26.19 36.58
CA ASP A 237 -17.69 -25.70 37.04
C ASP A 237 -18.75 -26.36 36.16
N ILE A 238 -19.53 -27.24 36.78
CA ILE A 238 -20.77 -27.79 36.26
C ILE A 238 -21.71 -26.60 36.05
N CYS A 239 -21.87 -26.16 34.80
CA CYS A 239 -23.01 -25.32 34.44
C CYS A 239 -24.25 -26.19 34.57
N ASP A 240 -24.95 -26.10 35.70
CA ASP A 240 -26.31 -26.59 35.83
C ASP A 240 -27.17 -25.93 34.74
N ILE A 241 -27.42 -26.65 33.65
CA ILE A 241 -28.37 -26.19 32.65
C ILE A 241 -29.74 -26.24 33.30
N ALA A 242 -30.49 -25.14 33.20
CA ALA A 242 -31.77 -25.02 33.85
C ALA A 242 -32.74 -26.11 33.35
N ASN A 243 -33.06 -27.06 34.24
CA ASN A 243 -34.02 -28.12 33.95
C ASN A 243 -35.38 -27.54 33.57
N ILE A 244 -35.81 -27.76 32.33
CA ILE A 244 -37.12 -27.32 31.86
C ILE A 244 -38.10 -28.48 31.95
N TYR A 245 -39.21 -28.24 32.65
CA TYR A 245 -40.32 -29.16 32.72
C TYR A 245 -41.65 -28.47 32.50
N GLY A 246 -42.58 -29.19 31.86
CA GLY A 246 -43.91 -28.64 31.61
C GLY A 246 -44.80 -29.53 30.75
N PRO A 247 -46.08 -29.19 30.62
CA PRO A 247 -47.02 -29.98 29.85
C PRO A 247 -46.80 -29.77 28.34
N LEU A 248 -46.47 -30.84 27.62
CA LEU A 248 -46.44 -30.87 26.16
C LEU A 248 -47.32 -32.00 25.62
N TRP A 249 -47.95 -31.76 24.48
CA TRP A 249 -48.72 -32.76 23.77
C TRP A 249 -47.82 -33.51 22.81
N LYS A 250 -47.74 -34.84 22.92
CA LYS A 250 -46.91 -35.68 22.05
C LYS A 250 -47.79 -36.50 21.10
N SER A 251 -47.40 -36.59 19.82
CA SER A 251 -48.14 -37.40 18.84
C SER A 251 -47.83 -38.89 19.01
N SER A 252 -48.86 -39.73 19.14
CA SER A 252 -48.75 -41.19 19.09
C SER A 252 -49.34 -41.73 17.78
N ARG A 253 -48.68 -42.75 17.19
CA ARG A 253 -49.11 -43.36 15.92
C ARG A 253 -50.47 -44.05 15.99
N PHE A 254 -50.90 -44.50 17.18
CA PHE A 254 -52.14 -45.28 17.36
C PHE A 254 -53.27 -44.53 18.08
N PHE A 255 -52.96 -43.50 18.87
CA PHE A 255 -53.96 -42.81 19.71
C PHE A 255 -53.99 -41.28 19.49
N GLY A 256 -53.24 -40.75 18.53
CA GLY A 256 -53.21 -39.30 18.27
C GLY A 256 -52.48 -38.51 19.35
N TRP A 257 -52.84 -37.24 19.55
CA TRP A 257 -52.17 -36.33 20.47
C TRP A 257 -52.59 -36.55 21.92
N HIS A 258 -51.63 -36.76 22.82
CA HIS A 258 -51.86 -36.92 24.26
C HIS A 258 -50.97 -35.97 25.07
N SER A 259 -51.46 -35.46 26.20
CA SER A 259 -50.71 -34.57 27.08
C SER A 259 -49.75 -35.37 27.97
N TYR A 260 -48.48 -34.99 27.96
CA TYR A 260 -47.45 -35.55 28.82
C TYR A 260 -46.79 -34.43 29.63
N TRP A 261 -46.33 -34.77 30.83
CA TRP A 261 -45.39 -33.93 31.55
C TRP A 261 -43.99 -34.25 31.02
N VAL A 262 -43.39 -33.30 30.30
CA VAL A 262 -42.08 -33.46 29.67
C VAL A 262 -41.03 -32.80 30.55
N VAL A 263 -39.89 -33.46 30.68
CA VAL A 263 -38.71 -33.00 31.42
C VAL A 263 -37.51 -33.07 30.50
N LEU A 264 -36.82 -31.96 30.32
CA LEU A 264 -35.54 -31.86 29.62
C LEU A 264 -34.48 -31.51 30.66
N GLN A 265 -33.56 -32.43 30.89
CA GLN A 265 -32.53 -32.33 31.91
C GLN A 265 -31.26 -32.99 31.37
N ASP A 266 -30.13 -32.29 31.48
CA ASP A 266 -28.79 -32.81 31.15
C ASP A 266 -28.67 -33.46 29.76
N GLY A 267 -29.43 -32.96 28.77
CA GLY A 267 -29.46 -33.50 27.41
C GLY A 267 -30.40 -34.69 27.20
N VAL A 268 -31.11 -35.13 28.25
CA VAL A 268 -32.07 -36.24 28.22
C VAL A 268 -33.51 -35.71 28.24
N LEU A 269 -34.31 -36.14 27.25
CA LEU A 269 -35.72 -35.77 27.12
C LEU A 269 -36.63 -36.93 27.60
N SER A 270 -37.30 -36.74 28.74
CA SER A 270 -38.19 -37.72 29.39
C SER A 270 -39.64 -37.23 29.44
N TRP A 271 -40.63 -38.14 29.43
CA TRP A 271 -42.05 -37.75 29.51
C TRP A 271 -42.94 -38.74 30.26
N TYR A 272 -43.90 -38.22 31.03
CA TYR A 272 -44.78 -39.00 31.91
C TYR A 272 -46.28 -38.72 31.64
N PRO A 273 -47.15 -39.73 31.59
CA PRO A 273 -48.56 -39.56 31.23
C PRO A 273 -49.36 -38.80 32.30
N LYS A 274 -50.21 -37.84 31.88
CA LYS A 274 -51.23 -37.17 32.74
C LYS A 274 -52.59 -37.17 32.02
N HIS A 275 -53.68 -37.25 32.79
CA HIS A 275 -55.05 -37.41 32.27
C HIS A 275 -55.51 -36.27 31.35
N ALA A 276 -56.31 -36.64 30.34
CA ALA A 276 -56.57 -35.93 29.09
C ALA A 276 -57.53 -34.72 29.19
N VAL A 277 -57.30 -33.69 28.36
CA VAL A 277 -58.29 -32.64 28.02
C VAL A 277 -58.10 -32.17 26.57
N HIS A 278 -59.08 -32.40 25.68
CA HIS A 278 -59.02 -31.99 24.27
C HIS A 278 -59.10 -30.46 24.06
N THR A 279 -58.23 -29.90 23.20
CA THR A 279 -58.41 -28.58 22.56
C THR A 279 -57.81 -28.56 21.14
N LYS A 280 -58.51 -27.94 20.18
CA LYS A 280 -58.12 -27.84 18.77
C LYS A 280 -57.21 -26.63 18.51
N ASP A 281 -56.31 -26.83 17.55
CA ASP A 281 -55.34 -25.91 16.90
C ASP A 281 -54.01 -25.61 17.60
N ASN A 282 -52.92 -25.71 16.80
CA ASN A 282 -51.56 -26.10 17.21
C ASN A 282 -50.46 -25.19 16.67
N SER A 283 -49.58 -24.69 17.55
CA SER A 283 -48.17 -24.45 17.21
C SER A 283 -47.39 -25.74 17.52
N TYR A 284 -46.92 -26.44 16.49
CA TYR A 284 -46.21 -27.72 16.62
C TYR A 284 -44.71 -27.54 16.34
N PHE A 285 -43.89 -28.41 16.91
CA PHE A 285 -42.47 -28.54 16.58
C PHE A 285 -42.04 -30.01 16.62
N THR A 286 -40.99 -30.32 15.86
CA THR A 286 -40.49 -31.67 15.67
C THR A 286 -39.06 -31.74 16.17
N ILE A 287 -38.75 -32.76 16.98
CA ILE A 287 -37.40 -33.05 17.46
C ILE A 287 -36.94 -34.33 16.81
N LYS A 288 -35.73 -34.30 16.25
CA LYS A 288 -35.00 -35.50 15.79
C LYS A 288 -33.86 -35.75 16.77
N CYS A 289 -33.91 -36.88 17.46
CA CYS A 289 -32.89 -37.27 18.44
C CYS A 289 -31.69 -37.95 17.75
N PHE A 290 -30.57 -38.07 18.47
CA PHE A 290 -29.33 -38.66 17.95
C PHE A 290 -29.47 -40.12 17.49
N ASP A 291 -30.40 -40.87 18.10
CA ASP A 291 -30.78 -42.24 17.70
C ASP A 291 -31.64 -42.29 16.42
N ASN A 292 -31.78 -41.17 15.71
CA ASN A 292 -32.66 -40.96 14.55
C ASN A 292 -34.17 -41.10 14.83
N SER A 293 -34.60 -41.21 16.09
CA SER A 293 -36.02 -41.15 16.43
C SER A 293 -36.56 -39.73 16.21
N VAL A 294 -37.82 -39.65 15.75
CA VAL A 294 -38.49 -38.37 15.48
C VAL A 294 -39.75 -38.27 16.34
N HIS A 295 -39.84 -37.20 17.12
CA HIS A 295 -40.95 -36.94 18.03
C HIS A 295 -41.59 -35.58 17.73
N HIS A 296 -42.92 -35.54 17.68
CA HIS A 296 -43.67 -34.33 17.40
C HIS A 296 -44.37 -33.86 18.67
N PHE A 297 -44.20 -32.58 19.00
CA PHE A 297 -44.76 -31.95 20.18
C PHE A 297 -45.63 -30.74 19.85
N LYS A 298 -46.65 -30.48 20.68
CA LYS A 298 -47.54 -29.31 20.63
C LYS A 298 -47.64 -28.66 22.02
N VAL A 299 -47.63 -27.33 22.05
CA VAL A 299 -47.78 -26.52 23.27
C VAL A 299 -49.26 -26.15 23.53
N SER A 300 -49.67 -26.05 24.81
CA SER A 300 -51.05 -25.69 25.21
C SER A 300 -51.28 -24.16 25.27
N GLN A 301 -52.53 -23.71 25.09
CA GLN A 301 -52.91 -22.29 24.90
C GLN A 301 -52.86 -21.37 26.13
N LYS A 302 -52.69 -21.88 27.35
CA LYS A 302 -53.05 -21.10 28.55
C LYS A 302 -52.15 -19.92 28.91
N ASN A 303 -51.04 -19.67 28.22
CA ASN A 303 -50.29 -18.40 28.22
C ASN A 303 -49.33 -18.40 27.02
N ASN A 304 -49.49 -17.44 26.10
CA ASN A 304 -48.62 -17.17 24.94
C ASN A 304 -47.91 -18.41 24.30
N PRO A 305 -48.58 -19.12 23.37
CA PRO A 305 -48.08 -20.38 22.82
C PRO A 305 -46.79 -20.22 22.00
N GLU A 306 -46.56 -19.05 21.38
CA GLU A 306 -45.33 -18.77 20.63
C GLU A 306 -44.15 -18.54 21.57
N ALA A 307 -44.33 -17.80 22.66
CA ALA A 307 -43.29 -17.61 23.67
C ALA A 307 -42.93 -18.93 24.35
N THR A 308 -43.92 -19.76 24.67
CA THR A 308 -43.69 -21.07 25.29
C THR A 308 -43.01 -22.03 24.31
N ARG A 309 -43.37 -22.01 23.01
CA ARG A 309 -42.67 -22.78 21.97
C ARG A 309 -41.22 -22.32 21.81
N LYS A 310 -40.99 -21.01 21.81
CA LYS A 310 -39.66 -20.41 21.69
C LYS A 310 -38.77 -20.81 22.87
N MET A 311 -39.29 -20.72 24.10
CA MET A 311 -38.62 -21.17 25.32
C MET A 311 -38.21 -22.66 25.24
N TRP A 312 -39.09 -23.55 24.77
CA TRP A 312 -38.75 -24.96 24.62
C TRP A 312 -37.70 -25.20 23.52
N LEU A 313 -37.74 -24.48 22.40
CA LEU A 313 -36.76 -24.63 21.32
C LEU A 313 -35.36 -24.13 21.73
N GLU A 314 -35.28 -22.98 22.40
CA GLU A 314 -34.03 -22.42 22.92
C GLU A 314 -33.39 -23.37 23.94
N ALA A 315 -34.17 -23.92 24.86
CA ALA A 315 -33.65 -24.89 25.83
C ALA A 315 -33.20 -26.21 25.20
N ILE A 316 -33.91 -26.71 24.17
CA ILE A 316 -33.48 -27.91 23.44
C ILE A 316 -32.17 -27.66 22.69
N GLU A 317 -32.00 -26.48 22.10
CA GLU A 317 -30.77 -26.08 21.43
C GLU A 317 -29.59 -26.00 22.41
N GLU A 318 -29.80 -25.38 23.58
CA GLU A 318 -28.81 -25.31 24.67
C GLU A 318 -28.42 -26.70 25.21
N HIS A 319 -29.39 -27.55 25.52
CA HIS A 319 -29.12 -28.93 25.98
C HIS A 319 -28.51 -29.82 24.90
N SER A 320 -28.78 -29.56 23.61
CA SER A 320 -28.12 -30.28 22.51
C SER A 320 -26.64 -29.91 22.38
N ALA A 321 -26.31 -28.64 22.58
CA ALA A 321 -24.93 -28.17 22.62
C ALA A 321 -24.15 -28.77 23.81
N PHE A 322 -24.83 -28.97 24.95
CA PHE A 322 -24.27 -29.65 26.13
C PHE A 322 -23.98 -31.13 25.90
N SER A 323 -24.93 -31.89 25.35
CA SER A 323 -24.76 -33.33 25.13
C SER A 323 -23.65 -33.66 24.12
N THR A 324 -23.39 -32.76 23.17
CA THR A 324 -22.33 -32.92 22.15
C THR A 324 -20.92 -32.69 22.74
N HIS A 325 -20.81 -32.07 23.93
CA HIS A 325 -19.53 -31.76 24.57
C HIS A 325 -18.98 -32.91 25.42
N TYR A 326 -19.85 -33.74 26.02
CA TYR A 326 -19.47 -34.78 26.99
C TYR A 326 -19.37 -36.20 26.43
N CYS A 327 -19.74 -36.45 25.18
CA CYS A 327 -19.71 -37.81 24.60
C CYS A 327 -18.31 -38.24 24.11
N SER A 328 -17.27 -37.44 24.33
CA SER A 328 -15.93 -37.60 23.74
C SER A 328 -14.76 -37.54 24.73
N GLN A 329 -14.98 -37.70 26.04
CA GLN A 329 -13.88 -37.77 27.02
C GLN A 329 -14.05 -38.94 27.98
N ASP A 330 -13.06 -39.84 27.97
CA ASP A 330 -12.87 -40.90 28.96
C ASP A 330 -12.52 -40.29 30.34
N PRO A 331 -12.94 -40.89 31.46
CA PRO A 331 -12.75 -40.33 32.80
C PRO A 331 -11.42 -40.79 33.38
N ASP A 332 -10.54 -39.86 33.79
CA ASP A 332 -9.59 -40.13 34.88
C ASP A 332 -9.00 -38.84 35.47
N SER A 333 -8.84 -38.88 36.79
CA SER A 333 -8.17 -37.96 37.72
C SER A 333 -8.92 -36.71 38.21
N GLU A 334 -9.57 -36.92 39.37
CA GLU A 334 -9.75 -35.96 40.46
C GLU A 334 -8.38 -35.44 40.96
N GLU A 335 -8.29 -34.21 41.47
CA GLU A 335 -7.81 -33.88 42.82
C GLU A 335 -8.11 -32.40 43.17
N GLU A 336 -8.44 -32.21 44.45
CA GLU A 336 -8.84 -30.99 45.16
C GLU A 336 -7.63 -30.07 45.45
N ASP A 337 -7.82 -28.75 45.59
CA ASP A 337 -7.68 -28.09 46.90
C ASP A 337 -8.07 -26.60 46.88
N ASP A 338 -8.60 -26.17 48.02
CA ASP A 338 -9.27 -24.91 48.30
C ASP A 338 -8.33 -23.69 48.47
N ASN A 339 -8.77 -22.53 47.95
CA ASN A 339 -8.70 -21.25 48.66
C ASN A 339 -9.51 -20.17 47.92
N VAL A 340 -10.76 -19.97 48.37
CA VAL A 340 -11.71 -19.00 47.80
C VAL A 340 -11.64 -17.67 48.57
N VAL A 341 -11.30 -16.59 47.86
CA VAL A 341 -11.71 -15.22 48.19
C VAL A 341 -12.79 -14.81 47.20
N SER A 342 -13.94 -14.34 47.70
CA SER A 342 -15.16 -14.21 46.91
C SER A 342 -15.12 -13.03 45.91
N VAL A 343 -15.65 -13.28 44.70
CA VAL A 343 -15.73 -12.35 43.54
C VAL A 343 -16.61 -11.10 43.80
N HIS A 344 -17.39 -11.08 44.88
CA HIS A 344 -18.20 -9.90 45.23
C HIS A 344 -17.34 -8.71 45.70
N GLU A 345 -16.19 -8.96 46.36
CA GLU A 345 -15.34 -7.86 46.86
C GLU A 345 -14.54 -7.15 45.74
N LEU A 346 -14.25 -7.85 44.63
CA LEU A 346 -13.54 -7.26 43.49
C LEU A 346 -14.49 -6.44 42.59
N SER A 347 -15.71 -6.92 42.35
CA SER A 347 -16.70 -6.22 41.50
C SER A 347 -17.10 -4.87 42.10
N ASP A 348 -17.28 -4.80 43.42
CA ASP A 348 -17.65 -3.56 44.11
C ASP A 348 -16.46 -2.56 44.14
N SER A 349 -15.23 -3.07 44.23
CA SER A 349 -14.00 -2.26 44.12
C SER A 349 -13.85 -1.64 42.72
N PHE A 350 -14.14 -2.40 41.65
CA PHE A 350 -14.04 -1.90 40.27
C PHE A 350 -15.15 -0.91 39.93
N GLN A 351 -16.39 -1.15 40.39
CA GLN A 351 -17.49 -0.20 40.20
C GLN A 351 -17.18 1.13 40.91
N ALA A 352 -16.67 1.07 42.15
CA ALA A 352 -16.29 2.26 42.92
C ALA A 352 -15.14 3.05 42.28
N ARG A 353 -14.15 2.35 41.69
CA ARG A 353 -13.01 2.97 41.01
C ARG A 353 -13.39 3.59 39.66
N SER A 354 -14.36 2.99 38.96
CA SER A 354 -14.92 3.50 37.70
C SER A 354 -15.65 4.82 37.91
N VAL A 355 -16.51 4.88 38.94
CA VAL A 355 -17.22 6.12 39.31
C VAL A 355 -16.24 7.20 39.77
N LYS A 356 -15.17 6.83 40.49
CA LYS A 356 -14.12 7.77 40.89
C LYS A 356 -13.35 8.33 39.70
N LEU A 357 -13.10 7.51 38.67
CA LEU A 357 -12.44 7.93 37.44
C LEU A 357 -13.33 8.86 36.60
N GLU A 358 -14.63 8.57 36.49
CA GLU A 358 -15.60 9.45 35.83
C GLU A 358 -15.71 10.81 36.55
N GLN A 359 -15.71 10.81 37.88
CA GLN A 359 -15.66 12.05 38.66
C GLN A 359 -14.36 12.84 38.45
N GLU A 360 -13.22 12.17 38.30
CA GLU A 360 -11.93 12.82 38.06
C GLU A 360 -11.82 13.36 36.62
N VAL A 361 -12.41 12.67 35.64
CA VAL A 361 -12.50 13.15 34.25
C VAL A 361 -13.41 14.39 34.17
N GLU A 362 -14.55 14.39 34.87
CA GLU A 362 -15.44 15.56 34.88
C GLU A 362 -14.80 16.73 35.65
N LYS A 363 -14.06 16.47 36.75
CA LYS A 363 -13.26 17.50 37.41
C LYS A 363 -12.19 18.09 36.50
N ASN A 364 -11.47 17.27 35.73
CA ASN A 364 -10.46 17.73 34.78
C ASN A 364 -11.08 18.54 33.63
N LYS A 365 -12.29 18.18 33.20
CA LYS A 365 -13.04 18.95 32.22
C LYS A 365 -13.46 20.32 32.77
N ILE A 366 -14.03 20.36 33.98
CA ILE A 366 -14.38 21.61 34.66
C ILE A 366 -13.14 22.48 34.90
N LEU A 367 -12.01 21.87 35.29
CA LEU A 367 -10.75 22.57 35.50
C LEU A 367 -10.20 23.16 34.20
N SER A 368 -10.28 22.42 33.08
CA SER A 368 -9.90 22.88 31.75
C SER A 368 -10.77 24.05 31.27
N GLU A 369 -12.09 23.94 31.45
CA GLU A 369 -13.04 25.02 31.12
C GLU A 369 -12.81 26.26 32.00
N ALA A 370 -12.50 26.08 33.29
CA ALA A 370 -12.13 27.17 34.20
C ALA A 370 -10.80 27.83 33.81
N LEU A 371 -9.78 27.06 33.42
CA LEU A 371 -8.50 27.56 32.92
C LEU A 371 -8.68 28.34 31.61
N GLN A 372 -9.53 27.85 30.71
CA GLN A 372 -9.85 28.55 29.47
C GLN A 372 -10.55 29.88 29.75
N THR A 373 -11.50 29.89 30.69
CA THR A 373 -12.23 31.10 31.11
C THR A 373 -11.27 32.14 31.72
N LEU A 374 -10.39 31.71 32.62
CA LEU A 374 -9.33 32.53 33.22
C LEU A 374 -8.36 33.08 32.17
N ALA A 375 -8.00 32.28 31.16
CA ALA A 375 -7.14 32.74 30.07
C ALA A 375 -7.81 33.82 29.21
N THR A 376 -9.12 33.69 28.94
CA THR A 376 -9.90 34.74 28.27
C THR A 376 -10.05 35.99 29.12
N GLU A 377 -10.34 35.86 30.42
CA GLU A 377 -10.44 37.03 31.32
C GLU A 377 -9.10 37.76 31.46
N HIS A 378 -7.98 37.02 31.54
CA HIS A 378 -6.65 37.63 31.54
C HIS A 378 -6.36 38.37 30.22
N HIS A 379 -6.75 37.78 29.08
CA HIS A 379 -6.61 38.42 27.78
C HIS A 379 -7.48 39.69 27.63
N GLU A 380 -8.71 39.67 28.16
CA GLU A 380 -9.59 40.85 28.19
C GLU A 380 -9.09 41.93 29.17
N LEU A 381 -8.53 41.53 30.31
CA LEU A 381 -7.89 42.43 31.27
C LEU A 381 -6.64 43.09 30.67
N GLU A 382 -5.76 42.33 30.01
CA GLU A 382 -4.61 42.87 29.29
C GLU A 382 -5.03 43.89 28.22
N GLN A 383 -6.09 43.60 27.46
CA GLN A 383 -6.63 44.53 26.47
C GLN A 383 -7.25 45.79 27.09
N SER A 384 -7.78 45.70 28.32
CA SER A 384 -8.34 46.84 29.06
C SER A 384 -7.27 47.75 29.68
N VAL A 385 -6.15 47.16 30.14
CA VAL A 385 -5.00 47.90 30.72
C VAL A 385 -4.25 48.69 29.65
N VAL A 386 -4.23 48.20 28.40
CA VAL A 386 -3.64 48.91 27.25
C VAL A 386 -4.51 50.10 26.78
N ARG A 387 -5.77 50.21 27.21
CA ARG A 387 -6.70 51.29 26.79
C ARG A 387 -6.93 52.41 27.81
N GLY A 388 -6.30 52.37 28.98
CA GLY A 388 -6.49 53.38 30.02
C GLY A 388 -5.20 54.03 30.51
N SER A 389 -4.76 55.13 29.87
CA SER A 389 -4.21 56.36 30.50
C SER A 389 -3.45 57.25 29.48
N SER A 390 -3.94 58.48 29.28
CA SER A 390 -3.25 59.67 28.74
C SER A 390 -3.00 60.65 29.92
N PRO A 391 -2.13 61.71 29.90
CA PRO A 391 -1.97 62.64 28.75
C PRO A 391 -0.63 63.43 28.58
N ARG A 392 -0.54 64.09 27.40
CA ARG A 392 0.09 65.43 27.10
C ARG A 392 1.62 65.63 27.16
N SER A 393 2.23 65.96 26.01
CA SER A 393 2.54 67.35 25.57
C SER A 393 3.29 67.35 24.22
N VAL A 394 2.68 67.84 23.12
CA VAL A 394 2.69 69.19 22.48
C VAL A 394 3.89 69.47 21.54
N PHE A 395 3.52 69.83 20.29
CA PHE A 395 4.25 70.48 19.17
C PHE A 395 5.09 69.57 18.24
N SER A 396 5.01 69.66 16.92
CA SER A 396 4.23 70.48 15.97
C SER A 396 4.31 69.86 14.57
N GLY A 397 3.35 70.23 13.70
CA GLY A 397 3.11 69.75 12.32
C GLY A 397 4.27 69.90 11.33
N ASP A 398 4.15 69.55 10.06
CA ASP A 398 3.05 69.09 9.22
C ASP A 398 3.67 68.52 7.91
N GLU A 399 2.85 67.81 7.10
CA GLU A 399 3.00 67.51 5.66
C GLU A 399 3.73 66.22 5.17
N PHE A 400 2.88 65.28 4.74
CA PHE A 400 2.83 64.63 3.39
C PHE A 400 3.48 63.25 3.07
N TYR A 401 2.57 62.41 2.54
CA TYR A 401 2.62 61.22 1.66
C TYR A 401 2.85 59.77 2.15
N ASP A 402 2.09 58.92 1.45
CA ASP A 402 1.57 57.58 1.71
C ASP A 402 2.55 56.40 1.53
N ALA A 403 2.29 55.39 2.36
CA ALA A 403 2.12 53.97 2.07
C ALA A 403 3.27 53.08 1.50
N LEU A 404 3.73 52.24 2.44
CA LEU A 404 3.74 50.77 2.43
C LEU A 404 5.02 49.98 2.07
N SER A 405 5.37 49.19 3.10
CA SER A 405 5.85 47.80 3.09
C SER A 405 7.35 47.56 2.93
N GLY A 406 8.00 47.28 4.07
CA GLY A 406 9.28 46.58 4.08
C GLY A 406 9.98 46.51 5.45
N SER A 407 9.78 45.39 6.16
CA SER A 407 10.86 44.53 6.67
C SER A 407 11.64 44.83 7.99
N TYR A 408 11.94 43.68 8.63
CA TYR A 408 13.11 43.25 9.41
C TYR A 408 13.38 43.68 10.86
N SER A 409 13.78 42.63 11.63
CA SER A 409 14.86 42.59 12.63
C SER A 409 14.45 42.80 14.11
N VAL A 410 14.89 42.10 15.17
CA VAL A 410 15.68 40.88 15.47
C VAL A 410 15.88 40.80 17.01
N LEU A 411 15.94 39.58 17.57
CA LEU A 411 16.68 39.08 18.78
C LEU A 411 16.42 39.53 20.25
N TYR A 412 16.27 38.49 21.09
CA TYR A 412 17.19 37.98 22.16
C TYR A 412 16.70 37.83 23.62
N CYS A 413 16.78 36.56 24.07
CA CYS A 413 17.33 35.98 25.31
C CYS A 413 16.79 36.25 26.75
N SER A 414 16.17 35.20 27.30
CA SER A 414 16.46 34.44 28.56
C SER A 414 16.99 35.12 29.83
N ILE A 415 16.33 34.86 30.99
CA ILE A 415 16.97 34.71 32.32
C ILE A 415 16.27 33.61 33.15
N SER A 416 17.10 32.76 33.76
CA SER A 416 16.81 31.64 34.68
C SER A 416 16.88 32.07 36.16
N SER A 417 16.21 31.35 37.08
CA SER A 417 16.75 31.06 38.44
C SER A 417 15.94 30.04 39.29
N ASN A 418 16.54 28.85 39.48
CA ASN A 418 16.72 27.97 40.67
C ASN A 418 15.77 27.99 41.89
N LEU A 419 15.40 26.79 42.44
CA LEU A 419 16.04 26.17 43.64
C LEU A 419 15.49 24.75 44.04
N SER A 420 16.42 23.78 44.22
CA SER A 420 16.54 22.64 45.18
C SER A 420 15.38 21.64 45.48
N GLY A 421 15.59 20.31 45.63
CA GLY A 421 16.80 19.48 45.59
C GLY A 421 16.63 18.01 46.06
N ARG A 422 17.71 17.22 45.85
CA ARG A 422 18.16 15.91 46.42
C ARG A 422 17.40 14.61 46.08
N MET A 423 17.98 13.41 45.94
CA MET A 423 19.32 12.75 45.78
C MET A 423 18.94 11.24 45.48
N SER A 424 19.60 10.42 44.64
CA SER A 424 20.95 9.86 44.77
C SER A 424 21.31 8.95 43.56
N GLN A 425 22.60 9.01 43.13
CA GLN A 425 23.56 7.96 42.65
C GLN A 425 23.13 6.89 41.63
N ASP A 426 23.94 6.37 40.71
CA ASP A 426 25.33 6.47 40.17
C ASP A 426 25.17 5.86 38.74
N ASP A 427 25.88 6.20 37.66
CA ASP A 427 27.27 5.82 37.41
C ASP A 427 27.71 6.31 36.00
N ARG A 428 29.02 6.42 35.83
CA ARG A 428 29.77 7.19 34.82
C ARG A 428 29.76 6.59 33.40
N ARG A 429 29.79 7.46 32.38
CA ARG A 429 30.65 7.34 31.18
C ARG A 429 30.84 8.73 30.56
N GLY A 430 32.11 9.07 30.31
CA GLY A 430 32.56 10.40 29.93
C GLY A 430 32.14 10.81 28.52
N GLU A 431 31.93 12.11 28.39
CA GLU A 431 31.86 12.85 27.14
C GLU A 431 33.29 12.97 26.59
N GLU A 432 33.53 12.39 25.41
CA GLU A 432 34.64 12.81 24.54
C GLU A 432 34.01 13.63 23.42
N GLU A 433 34.38 14.91 23.39
CA GLU A 433 34.22 15.80 22.25
C GLU A 433 35.08 15.25 21.10
N ASP A 434 34.47 14.62 20.10
CA ASP A 434 35.18 14.25 18.87
C ASP A 434 35.09 15.41 17.87
N ASN A 435 36.25 16.03 17.64
CA ASN A 435 36.50 16.94 16.53
C ASN A 435 36.16 16.26 15.20
N ASP A 436 35.42 16.96 14.33
CA ASP A 436 35.23 16.63 12.91
C ASP A 436 36.55 16.77 12.12
N GLU A 437 37.53 15.90 12.38
CA GLU A 437 38.59 15.60 11.41
C GLU A 437 38.08 14.51 10.45
N VAL A 438 38.16 14.78 9.15
CA VAL A 438 37.77 13.84 8.07
C VAL A 438 38.52 12.52 8.28
N ALA A 439 37.81 11.50 8.75
CA ALA A 439 38.37 10.18 9.01
C ALA A 439 38.76 9.49 7.68
N THR A 440 39.95 9.78 7.16
CA THR A 440 40.57 9.05 6.06
C THR A 440 41.11 7.72 6.58
N VAL A 441 40.61 6.59 6.07
CA VAL A 441 41.26 5.29 6.25
C VAL A 441 42.01 4.98 4.95
N ASN A 442 43.33 4.89 5.03
CA ASN A 442 44.22 4.58 3.88
C ASN A 442 44.13 5.57 2.69
N GLY A 443 43.76 6.84 2.93
CA GLY A 443 43.66 7.86 1.87
C GLY A 443 42.38 7.81 1.03
N VAL A 444 41.40 6.97 1.40
CA VAL A 444 40.07 6.94 0.77
C VAL A 444 39.07 7.67 1.67
N ARG A 445 38.28 8.56 1.08
CA ARG A 445 37.23 9.33 1.75
C ARG A 445 36.15 8.39 2.29
N LYS A 446 35.81 8.53 3.57
CA LYS A 446 34.72 7.77 4.20
C LYS A 446 33.38 8.41 3.83
N HIS A 447 32.53 7.67 3.14
CA HIS A 447 31.19 8.10 2.75
C HIS A 447 30.13 7.72 3.78
N ARG A 448 29.04 8.49 3.88
CA ARG A 448 27.90 8.16 4.75
C ARG A 448 27.24 6.81 4.39
N SER A 449 26.70 6.15 5.42
CA SER A 449 25.99 4.86 5.32
C SER A 449 24.51 4.94 5.74
N SER A 450 24.02 6.14 6.01
CA SER A 450 22.63 6.44 6.37
C SER A 450 22.27 7.88 5.98
N LEU A 451 20.98 8.15 5.76
CA LEU A 451 20.49 9.52 5.63
C LEU A 451 20.34 10.17 7.03
N PRO A 452 20.28 11.51 7.11
CA PRO A 452 20.10 12.24 8.36
C PRO A 452 18.77 11.93 9.07
N ALA A 453 17.71 11.66 8.32
CA ALA A 453 16.40 11.29 8.85
C ALA A 453 15.84 10.05 8.14
N PRO A 454 15.04 9.20 8.84
CA PRO A 454 14.31 8.11 8.22
C PRO A 454 13.19 8.63 7.33
N MET A 455 12.75 7.79 6.39
CA MET A 455 11.58 8.10 5.58
C MET A 455 10.30 8.15 6.43
N PHE A 456 9.39 9.05 6.09
CA PHE A 456 8.06 9.14 6.70
C PHE A 456 7.17 7.95 6.29
N SER A 457 6.16 7.66 7.11
CA SER A 457 5.13 6.67 6.79
C SER A 457 4.33 7.12 5.57
N ARG A 458 4.36 6.32 4.49
CA ARG A 458 3.52 6.56 3.30
C ARG A 458 2.08 6.10 3.48
N ASN A 459 1.77 5.40 4.58
CA ASN A 459 0.47 4.78 4.81
C ASN A 459 -0.66 5.79 5.08
N ASP A 460 -0.30 7.02 5.42
CA ASP A 460 -1.27 8.08 5.73
C ASP A 460 -1.80 8.79 4.47
N PHE A 461 -1.24 8.49 3.28
CA PHE A 461 -1.56 9.19 2.03
C PHE A 461 -1.82 8.24 0.87
N SER A 462 -3.04 8.26 0.35
CA SER A 462 -3.40 7.53 -0.88
C SER A 462 -3.07 8.37 -2.12
N ILE A 463 -2.29 7.81 -3.08
CA ILE A 463 -2.07 8.41 -4.41
C ILE A 463 -3.40 8.70 -5.11
N TRP A 464 -4.42 7.86 -4.88
CA TRP A 464 -5.78 8.08 -5.39
C TRP A 464 -6.41 9.37 -4.89
N SER A 465 -6.14 9.81 -3.65
CA SER A 465 -6.68 11.07 -3.11
C SER A 465 -6.19 12.30 -3.89
N ILE A 466 -4.98 12.20 -4.48
CA ILE A 466 -4.35 13.26 -5.28
C ILE A 466 -4.72 13.12 -6.74
N LEU A 467 -4.66 11.90 -7.31
CA LEU A 467 -5.16 11.63 -8.67
C LEU A 467 -6.63 12.03 -8.81
N ARG A 468 -7.47 11.81 -7.78
CA ARG A 468 -8.88 12.25 -7.73
C ARG A 468 -9.04 13.76 -7.80
N LYS A 469 -8.21 14.53 -7.07
CA LYS A 469 -8.18 16.00 -7.12
C LYS A 469 -7.69 16.54 -8.47
N CYS A 470 -7.09 15.68 -9.28
CA CYS A 470 -6.41 15.99 -10.52
C CYS A 470 -7.16 15.50 -11.77
N ILE A 471 -8.34 14.88 -11.60
CA ILE A 471 -9.18 14.41 -12.71
C ILE A 471 -9.63 15.61 -13.53
N GLY A 472 -9.22 15.66 -14.82
CA GLY A 472 -9.54 16.75 -15.76
C GLY A 472 -8.37 17.70 -16.06
N MET A 473 -7.24 17.58 -15.37
CA MET A 473 -6.00 18.30 -15.70
C MET A 473 -5.05 17.41 -16.52
N GLU A 474 -4.20 18.00 -17.38
CA GLU A 474 -3.10 17.25 -17.99
C GLU A 474 -2.17 16.72 -16.88
N LEU A 475 -1.97 15.41 -16.80
CA LEU A 475 -1.13 14.72 -15.79
C LEU A 475 0.27 15.32 -15.62
N SER A 476 0.80 15.97 -16.67
CA SER A 476 2.11 16.63 -16.69
C SER A 476 2.15 17.98 -15.97
N LYS A 477 1.01 18.60 -15.66
CA LYS A 477 0.90 19.92 -15.01
C LYS A 477 0.66 19.85 -13.50
N ILE A 478 0.56 18.64 -12.94
CA ILE A 478 0.31 18.42 -11.52
C ILE A 478 1.64 18.18 -10.80
N THR A 479 1.94 19.05 -9.84
CA THR A 479 3.06 18.85 -8.92
C THR A 479 2.70 17.69 -7.99
N MET A 480 3.41 16.57 -8.13
CA MET A 480 3.31 15.44 -7.19
C MET A 480 3.70 15.94 -5.78
N PRO A 481 2.92 15.67 -4.73
CA PRO A 481 3.32 16.01 -3.38
C PRO A 481 4.66 15.39 -2.99
N VAL A 482 5.44 16.12 -2.19
CA VAL A 482 6.80 15.73 -1.75
C VAL A 482 6.80 14.35 -1.08
N ILE A 483 5.71 13.97 -0.44
CA ILE A 483 5.56 12.66 0.21
C ILE A 483 5.66 11.44 -0.75
N PHE A 484 5.50 11.63 -2.06
CA PHE A 484 5.74 10.54 -3.03
C PHE A 484 7.14 10.56 -3.60
N ASN A 485 7.91 11.59 -3.26
CA ASN A 485 9.29 11.65 -3.66
C ASN A 485 10.16 10.71 -2.82
N GLU A 486 11.37 10.54 -3.31
CA GLU A 486 12.54 10.17 -2.53
C GLU A 486 13.52 11.36 -2.58
N PRO A 487 14.43 11.51 -1.60
CA PRO A 487 15.33 12.65 -1.51
C PRO A 487 16.52 12.57 -2.49
N LEU A 488 16.23 12.31 -3.78
CA LEU A 488 17.19 12.35 -4.88
C LEU A 488 16.56 13.01 -6.10
N SER A 489 17.37 13.76 -6.84
CA SER A 489 17.04 14.27 -8.18
C SER A 489 17.06 13.12 -9.19
N PHE A 490 16.34 13.25 -10.31
CA PHE A 490 16.44 12.27 -11.39
C PHE A 490 17.86 12.18 -11.97
N LEU A 491 18.65 13.26 -11.92
CA LEU A 491 20.07 13.25 -12.32
C LEU A 491 20.90 12.30 -11.43
N GLN A 492 20.63 12.33 -10.12
CA GLN A 492 21.24 11.41 -9.16
C GLN A 492 20.76 9.97 -9.39
N ARG A 493 19.47 9.75 -9.65
CA ARG A 493 18.91 8.43 -9.99
C ARG A 493 19.58 7.83 -11.24
N LEU A 494 19.88 8.65 -12.25
CA LEU A 494 20.62 8.20 -13.44
C LEU A 494 22.08 7.83 -13.13
N THR A 495 22.69 8.51 -12.15
CA THR A 495 24.06 8.21 -11.73
C THR A 495 24.19 6.82 -11.08
N GLU A 496 23.10 6.25 -10.57
CA GLU A 496 23.06 4.86 -10.08
C GLU A 496 23.44 3.83 -11.17
N TYR A 497 23.40 4.18 -12.47
CA TYR A 497 23.94 3.33 -13.54
C TYR A 497 25.41 2.95 -13.32
N MET A 498 26.17 3.78 -12.60
CA MET A 498 27.60 3.59 -12.33
C MET A 498 27.90 2.77 -11.07
N GLU A 499 26.88 2.25 -10.36
CA GLU A 499 27.08 1.47 -9.13
C GLU A 499 28.00 0.26 -9.35
N HIS A 500 27.95 -0.36 -10.52
CA HIS A 500 28.71 -1.57 -10.87
C HIS A 500 29.79 -1.30 -11.95
N THR A 501 30.47 -0.16 -11.85
CA THR A 501 31.54 0.26 -12.78
C THR A 501 32.68 -0.76 -12.89
N ASN A 502 32.88 -1.61 -11.88
CA ASN A 502 33.82 -2.73 -11.92
C ASN A 502 33.62 -3.67 -13.13
N LEU A 503 32.39 -3.82 -13.64
CA LEU A 503 32.10 -4.61 -14.84
C LEU A 503 32.66 -3.97 -16.11
N ILE A 504 32.71 -2.63 -16.17
CA ILE A 504 33.35 -1.90 -17.28
C ILE A 504 34.86 -2.14 -17.24
N HIS A 505 35.48 -2.03 -16.06
CA HIS A 505 36.91 -2.30 -15.93
C HIS A 505 37.26 -3.76 -16.25
N GLN A 506 36.42 -4.73 -15.88
CA GLN A 506 36.57 -6.14 -16.28
C GLN A 506 36.46 -6.32 -17.80
N ALA A 507 35.50 -5.64 -18.45
CA ALA A 507 35.40 -5.63 -19.90
C ALA A 507 36.70 -5.07 -20.52
N ASN A 508 37.18 -3.93 -20.02
CA ASN A 508 38.38 -3.29 -20.58
C ASN A 508 39.67 -4.12 -20.38
N ALA A 509 39.74 -4.89 -19.29
CA ALA A 509 40.84 -5.81 -19.01
C ALA A 509 40.87 -7.03 -19.95
N SER A 510 39.72 -7.43 -20.53
CA SER A 510 39.63 -8.63 -21.38
C SER A 510 40.04 -8.36 -22.83
N ASP A 511 40.87 -9.24 -23.38
CA ASP A 511 41.28 -9.21 -24.79
C ASP A 511 40.27 -9.92 -25.72
N ASP A 512 39.41 -10.80 -25.19
CA ASP A 512 38.34 -11.47 -25.96
C ASP A 512 37.08 -10.59 -26.05
N SER A 513 36.66 -10.27 -27.28
CA SER A 513 35.48 -9.44 -27.56
C SER A 513 34.17 -10.03 -27.03
N ILE A 514 34.05 -11.37 -26.98
CA ILE A 514 32.87 -12.03 -26.42
C ILE A 514 32.85 -11.90 -24.90
N GLU A 515 33.99 -12.03 -24.22
CA GLU A 515 34.08 -11.77 -22.78
C GLU A 515 33.79 -10.30 -22.46
N ARG A 516 34.24 -9.36 -23.30
CA ARG A 516 33.84 -7.96 -23.18
C ARG A 516 32.33 -7.79 -23.32
N MET A 517 31.72 -8.39 -24.33
CA MET A 517 30.27 -8.34 -24.54
C MET A 517 29.49 -8.92 -23.35
N LYS A 518 29.96 -10.01 -22.74
CA LYS A 518 29.36 -10.56 -21.51
C LYS A 518 29.40 -9.55 -20.35
N CYS A 519 30.54 -8.90 -20.13
CA CYS A 519 30.70 -7.89 -19.09
C CYS A 519 29.83 -6.64 -19.36
N VAL A 520 29.77 -6.16 -20.61
CA VAL A 520 28.91 -5.03 -21.00
C VAL A 520 27.43 -5.37 -20.87
N ALA A 521 27.02 -6.60 -21.23
CA ALA A 521 25.64 -7.06 -21.03
C ALA A 521 25.28 -7.14 -19.53
N ALA A 522 26.20 -7.64 -18.70
CA ALA A 522 26.05 -7.64 -17.25
C ALA A 522 25.96 -6.22 -16.68
N PHE A 523 26.78 -5.30 -17.18
CA PHE A 523 26.73 -3.89 -16.80
C PHE A 523 25.37 -3.27 -17.14
N ALA A 524 24.87 -3.48 -18.37
CA ALA A 524 23.57 -2.98 -18.81
C ALA A 524 22.39 -3.48 -17.94
N VAL A 525 22.42 -4.74 -17.49
CA VAL A 525 21.42 -5.27 -16.55
C VAL A 525 21.61 -4.70 -15.15
N SER A 526 22.85 -4.61 -14.67
CA SER A 526 23.17 -4.11 -13.32
C SER A 526 22.81 -2.62 -13.14
N ALA A 527 22.91 -1.82 -14.19
CA ALA A 527 22.63 -0.39 -14.17
C ALA A 527 21.17 -0.09 -13.78
N VAL A 528 20.24 -1.02 -14.07
CA VAL A 528 18.82 -0.87 -13.75
C VAL A 528 18.39 -1.72 -12.54
N ALA A 529 19.32 -2.35 -11.83
CA ALA A 529 19.02 -3.26 -10.72
C ALA A 529 18.53 -2.55 -9.45
N SER A 530 19.07 -1.37 -9.16
CA SER A 530 18.78 -0.62 -7.92
C SER A 530 17.31 -0.20 -7.78
N GLN A 531 16.54 -0.27 -8.87
CA GLN A 531 15.14 0.19 -8.96
C GLN A 531 14.16 -0.70 -8.17
N TRP A 532 14.54 -1.93 -7.82
CA TRP A 532 13.68 -2.85 -7.06
C TRP A 532 13.22 -2.22 -5.73
N GLU A 533 11.93 -2.30 -5.36
CA GLU A 533 11.33 -1.66 -4.17
C GLU A 533 11.49 -0.13 -4.02
N ARG A 534 12.16 0.56 -4.96
CA ARG A 534 12.34 2.03 -4.98
C ARG A 534 11.12 2.71 -5.58
N THR A 535 9.99 2.60 -4.90
CA THR A 535 8.69 3.15 -5.33
C THR A 535 8.58 4.68 -5.21
N GLY A 536 9.57 5.33 -4.58
CA GLY A 536 9.65 6.79 -4.53
C GLY A 536 9.99 7.39 -5.89
N LYS A 537 9.32 8.48 -6.25
CA LYS A 537 9.62 9.25 -7.45
C LYS A 537 10.83 10.16 -7.18
N PRO A 538 11.92 10.12 -7.96
CA PRO A 538 12.96 11.14 -7.83
C PRO A 538 12.40 12.53 -8.15
N PHE A 539 12.99 13.58 -7.58
CA PHE A 539 12.63 14.96 -7.91
C PHE A 539 12.87 15.22 -9.39
N ASN A 540 11.91 15.89 -10.03
CA ASN A 540 12.07 16.31 -11.42
C ASN A 540 13.12 17.42 -11.45
N PRO A 541 14.24 17.26 -12.20
CA PRO A 541 15.29 18.27 -12.22
C PRO A 541 14.77 19.58 -12.83
N LEU A 542 15.26 20.70 -12.33
CA LEU A 542 15.01 22.02 -12.94
C LEU A 542 15.82 22.14 -14.24
N LEU A 543 15.34 22.91 -15.22
CA LEU A 543 16.09 23.19 -16.43
C LEU A 543 17.42 23.88 -16.09
N GLY A 544 18.54 23.29 -16.54
CA GLY A 544 19.88 23.75 -16.19
C GLY A 544 20.41 23.25 -14.83
N GLU A 545 19.64 22.43 -14.10
CA GLU A 545 20.16 21.68 -12.97
C GLU A 545 21.28 20.76 -13.43
N THR A 546 22.34 20.69 -12.65
CA THR A 546 23.49 19.81 -12.88
C THR A 546 23.65 18.84 -11.72
N TYR A 547 24.36 17.76 -11.93
CA TYR A 547 24.84 16.91 -10.84
C TYR A 547 26.15 16.25 -11.22
N GLU A 548 27.15 16.37 -10.34
CA GLU A 548 28.43 15.67 -10.47
C GLU A 548 28.63 14.58 -9.43
N LEU A 549 29.42 13.57 -9.80
CA LEU A 549 29.94 12.56 -8.88
C LEU A 549 31.37 12.19 -9.28
N VAL A 550 32.30 12.27 -8.33
CA VAL A 550 33.67 11.74 -8.48
C VAL A 550 33.83 10.60 -7.48
N ARG A 551 34.26 9.43 -7.97
CA ARG A 551 34.49 8.23 -7.15
C ARG A 551 35.88 7.69 -7.46
N ASP A 552 36.85 8.13 -6.66
CA ASP A 552 38.25 7.68 -6.79
C ASP A 552 38.40 6.19 -6.52
N ASP A 553 37.61 5.66 -5.57
CA ASP A 553 37.58 4.24 -5.20
C ASP A 553 36.99 3.35 -6.29
N LEU A 554 36.06 3.89 -7.10
CA LEU A 554 35.47 3.19 -8.26
C LEU A 554 36.10 3.61 -9.59
N GLY A 555 37.05 4.55 -9.59
CA GLY A 555 37.81 4.94 -10.77
C GLY A 555 37.06 5.75 -11.82
N PHE A 556 36.03 6.53 -11.48
CA PHE A 556 35.29 7.34 -12.46
C PHE A 556 34.89 8.73 -11.96
N ARG A 557 34.60 9.63 -12.90
CA ARG A 557 33.84 10.85 -12.66
C ARG A 557 32.67 10.98 -13.62
N LEU A 558 31.58 11.60 -13.18
CA LEU A 558 30.34 11.76 -13.93
C LEU A 558 29.82 13.19 -13.77
N ILE A 559 29.30 13.74 -14.87
CA ILE A 559 28.50 14.97 -14.91
C ILE A 559 27.19 14.69 -15.64
N SER A 560 26.11 15.28 -15.14
CA SER A 560 24.80 15.29 -15.78
C SER A 560 24.16 16.68 -15.75
N GLU A 561 23.34 16.98 -16.75
CA GLU A 561 22.60 18.25 -16.89
C GLU A 561 21.16 17.96 -17.33
N GLN A 562 20.20 18.69 -16.75
CA GLN A 562 18.85 18.75 -17.28
C GLN A 562 18.80 19.68 -18.49
N VAL A 563 19.01 19.10 -19.67
CA VAL A 563 19.15 19.82 -20.95
C VAL A 563 17.82 20.29 -21.54
N SER A 564 16.70 19.67 -21.15
CA SER A 564 15.35 20.08 -21.56
C SER A 564 14.32 19.76 -20.49
N HIS A 565 13.26 20.57 -20.39
CA HIS A 565 12.13 20.34 -19.48
C HIS A 565 10.83 19.96 -20.20
N HIS A 566 10.69 20.28 -21.49
CA HIS A 566 9.53 19.93 -22.32
C HIS A 566 9.97 19.49 -23.73
N PRO A 567 10.16 18.18 -23.97
CA PRO A 567 10.07 17.08 -23.01
C PRO A 567 11.23 17.10 -21.98
N PRO A 568 11.08 16.45 -20.80
CA PRO A 568 12.15 16.37 -19.82
C PRO A 568 13.26 15.43 -20.32
N VAL A 569 14.43 15.99 -20.63
CA VAL A 569 15.61 15.24 -21.08
C VAL A 569 16.76 15.53 -20.14
N SER A 570 17.36 14.46 -19.61
CA SER A 570 18.55 14.52 -18.76
C SER A 570 19.72 13.90 -19.53
N ALA A 571 20.79 14.64 -19.74
CA ALA A 571 22.00 14.15 -20.38
C ALA A 571 23.05 13.83 -19.31
N PHE A 572 23.87 12.80 -19.53
CA PHE A 572 24.96 12.44 -18.64
C PHE A 572 26.20 12.00 -19.41
N HIS A 573 27.35 12.19 -18.79
CA HIS A 573 28.65 11.81 -19.29
C HIS A 573 29.54 11.38 -18.14
N ALA A 574 30.05 10.17 -18.20
CA ALA A 574 31.00 9.59 -17.27
C ALA A 574 32.27 9.19 -18.01
N GLU A 575 33.40 9.40 -17.36
CA GLU A 575 34.70 9.00 -17.87
C GLU A 575 35.50 8.32 -16.76
N GLY A 576 36.21 7.25 -17.11
CA GLY A 576 37.15 6.61 -16.21
C GLY A 576 38.30 7.55 -15.89
N LEU A 577 38.74 7.60 -14.63
CA LEU A 577 39.83 8.48 -14.20
C LEU A 577 41.16 8.16 -14.90
N GLN A 578 41.32 6.90 -15.33
CA GLN A 578 42.46 6.45 -16.13
C GLN A 578 42.25 6.62 -17.64
N LYS A 579 41.16 7.30 -18.05
CA LYS A 579 40.73 7.48 -19.44
C LYS A 579 40.54 6.14 -20.18
N ASP A 580 40.09 5.14 -19.43
CA ASP A 580 40.02 3.75 -19.85
C ASP A 580 38.63 3.37 -20.40
N PHE A 581 37.60 4.16 -20.09
CA PHE A 581 36.28 4.10 -20.71
C PHE A 581 35.59 5.48 -20.74
N VAL A 582 34.57 5.60 -21.60
CA VAL A 582 33.62 6.72 -21.60
C VAL A 582 32.20 6.15 -21.65
N PHE A 583 31.32 6.58 -20.76
CA PHE A 583 29.93 6.12 -20.67
C PHE A 583 28.99 7.32 -20.68
N HIS A 584 28.12 7.42 -21.68
CA HIS A 584 27.28 8.60 -21.88
C HIS A 584 25.94 8.27 -22.50
N GLY A 585 25.02 9.22 -22.43
CA GLY A 585 23.73 9.14 -23.08
C GLY A 585 22.79 10.22 -22.58
N SER A 586 21.57 10.18 -23.09
CA SER A 586 20.49 11.07 -22.67
C SER A 586 19.21 10.28 -22.46
N ILE A 587 18.46 10.60 -21.40
CA ILE A 587 17.23 9.88 -21.04
C ILE A 587 16.04 10.83 -21.00
N TYR A 588 15.00 10.46 -21.74
CA TYR A 588 13.65 11.02 -21.68
C TYR A 588 12.68 9.94 -21.17
N PRO A 589 12.27 9.99 -19.89
CA PRO A 589 11.31 9.03 -19.34
C PRO A 589 9.89 9.36 -19.81
N LYS A 590 9.44 8.75 -20.90
CA LYS A 590 8.09 8.95 -21.43
C LYS A 590 7.10 8.17 -20.59
N LEU A 591 6.22 8.89 -19.88
CA LEU A 591 5.20 8.29 -19.01
C LEU A 591 3.92 7.95 -19.78
N LYS A 592 3.33 6.78 -19.49
CA LYS A 592 2.02 6.32 -19.94
C LYS A 592 1.24 5.74 -18.76
N PHE A 593 -0.02 6.13 -18.62
CA PHE A 593 -0.90 5.65 -17.55
C PHE A 593 -1.88 4.60 -18.11
N TRP A 594 -1.89 3.41 -17.52
CA TRP A 594 -2.68 2.25 -17.94
C TRP A 594 -3.77 1.89 -16.92
N GLY A 595 -4.36 2.90 -16.28
CA GLY A 595 -5.36 2.70 -15.23
C GLY A 595 -4.72 2.35 -13.89
N LYS A 596 -4.31 1.10 -13.67
CA LYS A 596 -3.71 0.64 -12.40
C LYS A 596 -2.18 0.73 -12.36
N SER A 597 -1.54 1.03 -13.48
CA SER A 597 -0.08 1.08 -13.60
C SER A 597 0.40 2.31 -14.36
N VAL A 598 1.61 2.78 -14.05
CA VAL A 598 2.34 3.77 -14.85
C VAL A 598 3.53 3.10 -15.49
N GLU A 599 3.60 3.12 -16.81
CA GLU A 599 4.79 2.78 -17.56
C GLU A 599 5.66 4.02 -17.74
N ALA A 600 6.95 3.89 -17.45
CA ALA A 600 8.01 4.81 -17.80
C ALA A 600 8.90 4.16 -18.86
N GLU A 601 8.80 4.64 -20.09
CA GLU A 601 9.63 4.21 -21.22
C GLU A 601 10.87 5.13 -21.30
N PRO A 602 12.07 4.66 -20.91
CA PRO A 602 13.28 5.49 -20.91
C PRO A 602 13.80 5.64 -22.35
N LYS A 603 13.38 6.71 -23.03
CA LYS A 603 13.82 6.99 -24.40
C LYS A 603 15.21 7.58 -24.40
N GLY A 604 16.07 7.01 -25.23
CA GLY A 604 17.43 7.49 -25.43
C GLY A 604 18.40 6.34 -25.58
N ILE A 605 19.52 6.62 -26.25
CA ILE A 605 20.55 5.62 -26.47
C ILE A 605 21.63 5.80 -25.42
N ILE A 606 22.02 4.69 -24.83
CA ILE A 606 23.17 4.60 -23.94
C ILE A 606 24.36 4.17 -24.77
N THR A 607 25.50 4.82 -24.56
CA THR A 607 26.76 4.55 -25.26
C THR A 607 27.87 4.28 -24.25
N LEU A 608 28.57 3.16 -24.42
CA LEU A 608 29.80 2.83 -23.70
C LEU A 608 30.95 2.69 -24.70
N GLU A 609 32.02 3.42 -24.51
CA GLU A 609 33.22 3.39 -25.34
C GLU A 609 34.37 2.83 -24.53
N LEU A 610 35.12 1.90 -25.13
CA LEU A 610 36.34 1.32 -24.58
C LEU A 610 37.53 1.72 -25.49
N PRO A 611 38.18 2.88 -25.23
CA PRO A 611 39.22 3.42 -26.10
C PRO A 611 40.40 2.46 -26.36
N LYS A 612 40.79 1.66 -25.34
CA LYS A 612 41.86 0.65 -25.46
C LYS A 612 41.62 -0.31 -26.63
N HIS A 613 40.36 -0.68 -26.86
CA HIS A 613 39.96 -1.64 -27.89
C HIS A 613 39.41 -0.95 -29.15
N ASN A 614 39.23 0.37 -29.12
CA ASN A 614 38.58 1.14 -30.19
C ASN A 614 37.18 0.59 -30.52
N GLU A 615 36.42 0.27 -29.47
CA GLU A 615 35.08 -0.30 -29.52
C GLU A 615 34.07 0.61 -28.85
N ALA A 616 32.85 0.60 -29.38
CA ALA A 616 31.71 1.28 -28.79
C ALA A 616 30.51 0.35 -28.77
N TYR A 617 29.76 0.41 -27.68
CA TYR A 617 28.57 -0.38 -27.42
C TYR A 617 27.39 0.57 -27.27
N THR A 618 26.28 0.26 -27.93
CA THR A 618 25.04 1.02 -27.75
C THR A 618 23.85 0.13 -27.42
N TRP A 619 22.97 0.61 -26.55
CA TRP A 619 21.70 -0.03 -26.22
C TRP A 619 20.64 0.98 -25.78
N MET A 620 19.41 0.50 -25.56
CA MET A 620 18.33 1.24 -24.90
C MET A 620 17.90 0.48 -23.66
N ASN A 621 17.55 1.20 -22.59
CA ASN A 621 17.11 0.59 -21.34
C ASN A 621 15.69 -0.01 -21.45
N PRO A 622 15.35 -1.04 -20.64
CA PRO A 622 14.02 -1.64 -20.63
C PRO A 622 12.97 -0.68 -20.09
N THR A 623 11.70 -0.94 -20.42
CA THR A 623 10.56 -0.19 -19.86
C THR A 623 10.42 -0.54 -18.38
N CYS A 624 10.23 0.48 -17.55
CA CYS A 624 9.89 0.32 -16.14
C CYS A 624 8.38 0.50 -15.96
N CYS A 625 7.73 -0.36 -15.18
CA CYS A 625 6.31 -0.26 -14.86
C CYS A 625 6.13 -0.22 -13.34
N VAL A 626 5.39 0.77 -12.86
CA VAL A 626 4.96 0.84 -11.45
C VAL A 626 3.51 0.40 -11.40
N HIS A 627 3.25 -0.70 -10.71
CA HIS A 627 1.92 -1.29 -10.57
C HIS A 627 1.23 -0.78 -9.30
N ASN A 628 -0.10 -0.94 -9.27
CA ASN A 628 -0.97 -0.62 -8.13
C ASN A 628 -0.92 0.85 -7.69
N ILE A 629 -0.75 1.78 -8.64
CA ILE A 629 -0.67 3.22 -8.35
C ILE A 629 -1.96 3.84 -7.79
N ILE A 630 -3.08 3.11 -7.87
CA ILE A 630 -4.39 3.55 -7.35
C ILE A 630 -4.69 2.89 -6.01
N VAL A 631 -4.65 1.55 -5.95
CA VAL A 631 -4.98 0.73 -4.77
C VAL A 631 -4.10 -0.52 -4.77
N GLY A 632 -3.60 -0.90 -3.59
CA GLY A 632 -2.72 -2.05 -3.37
C GLY A 632 -1.28 -1.63 -3.09
N GLN A 633 -0.42 -2.61 -2.78
CA GLN A 633 1.01 -2.36 -2.56
C GLN A 633 1.67 -2.01 -3.90
N LEU A 634 2.36 -0.86 -3.95
CA LEU A 634 3.18 -0.44 -5.08
C LEU A 634 4.33 -1.44 -5.27
N TRP A 635 4.54 -1.87 -6.51
CA TRP A 635 5.70 -2.68 -6.87
C TRP A 635 6.17 -2.32 -8.27
N ILE A 636 7.44 -2.60 -8.55
CA ILE A 636 8.13 -2.22 -9.77
C ILE A 636 8.44 -3.46 -10.59
N GLU A 637 8.18 -3.35 -11.88
CA GLU A 637 8.58 -4.32 -12.88
C GLU A 637 9.46 -3.66 -13.93
N GLN A 638 10.36 -4.44 -14.54
CA GLN A 638 11.02 -4.05 -15.78
C GLN A 638 10.82 -5.13 -16.84
N TYR A 639 10.44 -4.72 -18.05
CA TYR A 639 10.27 -5.60 -19.20
C TYR A 639 10.65 -4.92 -20.50
N GLY A 640 10.84 -5.75 -21.52
CA GLY A 640 11.21 -5.31 -22.87
C GLY A 640 12.47 -6.00 -23.36
N ASN A 641 12.81 -5.71 -24.60
CA ASN A 641 13.99 -6.28 -25.24
C ASN A 641 15.09 -5.22 -25.29
N VAL A 642 16.28 -5.59 -24.82
CA VAL A 642 17.48 -4.77 -24.87
C VAL A 642 18.44 -5.42 -25.86
N GLU A 643 18.88 -4.66 -26.86
CA GLU A 643 19.91 -5.09 -27.80
C GLU A 643 21.17 -4.25 -27.57
N VAL A 644 22.24 -4.91 -27.12
CA VAL A 644 23.58 -4.31 -26.98
C VAL A 644 24.37 -4.63 -28.25
N ILE A 645 24.83 -3.60 -28.96
CA ILE A 645 25.53 -3.74 -30.23
C ILE A 645 26.96 -3.26 -30.08
N ASN A 646 27.95 -4.09 -30.43
CA ASN A 646 29.34 -3.65 -30.59
C ASN A 646 29.55 -3.18 -32.04
N HIS A 647 29.81 -1.89 -32.22
CA HIS A 647 29.94 -1.26 -33.55
C HIS A 647 31.25 -1.60 -34.27
N ARG A 648 32.26 -2.09 -33.55
CA ARG A 648 33.55 -2.49 -34.13
C ARG A 648 33.54 -3.93 -34.60
N THR A 649 33.10 -4.86 -33.75
CA THR A 649 33.15 -6.31 -34.03
C THR A 649 31.90 -6.81 -34.75
N GLY A 650 30.78 -6.08 -34.64
CA GLY A 650 29.47 -6.47 -35.18
C GLY A 650 28.72 -7.49 -34.32
N GLU A 651 29.27 -7.86 -33.15
CA GLU A 651 28.62 -8.73 -32.18
C GLU A 651 27.39 -8.04 -31.57
N LYS A 652 26.40 -8.85 -31.20
CA LYS A 652 25.17 -8.37 -30.58
C LYS A 652 24.78 -9.23 -29.39
N CYS A 653 24.43 -8.61 -28.26
CA CYS A 653 23.75 -9.27 -27.17
C CYS A 653 22.27 -8.92 -27.21
N CYS A 654 21.39 -9.93 -27.28
CA CYS A 654 19.94 -9.74 -27.21
C CYS A 654 19.45 -10.22 -25.84
N LEU A 655 18.93 -9.30 -25.02
CA LEU A 655 18.39 -9.56 -23.69
C LEU A 655 16.88 -9.32 -23.69
N SER A 656 16.14 -10.19 -23.02
CA SER A 656 14.68 -10.15 -22.89
C SER A 656 14.33 -10.11 -21.41
N PHE A 657 13.92 -8.94 -20.94
CA PHE A 657 13.35 -8.73 -19.62
C PHE A 657 11.90 -9.21 -19.65
N LYS A 658 11.63 -10.29 -18.92
CA LYS A 658 10.35 -10.99 -18.99
C LYS A 658 9.31 -10.26 -18.12
N PRO A 659 8.10 -10.01 -18.65
CA PRO A 659 6.99 -9.59 -17.82
C PRO A 659 6.50 -10.76 -16.94
N CYS A 660 5.90 -10.42 -15.81
CA CYS A 660 5.44 -11.28 -14.72
C CYS A 660 4.50 -12.39 -15.21
N GLY A 661 3.76 -12.12 -16.30
CA GLY A 661 2.80 -13.04 -16.89
C GLY A 661 1.61 -13.32 -15.96
N LEU A 662 0.67 -14.16 -16.40
CA LEU A 662 -0.57 -14.44 -15.65
C LEU A 662 -0.37 -15.22 -14.34
N PHE A 663 0.82 -15.80 -14.11
CA PHE A 663 1.11 -16.67 -12.97
C PHE A 663 2.39 -16.30 -12.21
N GLY A 664 2.98 -15.13 -12.46
CA GLY A 664 4.16 -14.63 -11.73
C GLY A 664 5.48 -15.39 -11.94
N LYS A 665 5.48 -16.51 -12.67
CA LYS A 665 6.65 -17.41 -12.82
C LYS A 665 7.85 -16.76 -13.50
N GLU A 666 7.63 -15.72 -14.28
CA GLU A 666 8.66 -15.02 -15.06
C GLU A 666 9.09 -13.71 -14.41
N LEU A 667 8.58 -13.40 -13.21
CA LEU A 667 8.86 -12.15 -12.51
C LEU A 667 10.37 -11.92 -12.38
N HIS A 668 10.80 -10.76 -12.88
CA HIS A 668 12.18 -10.26 -12.91
C HIS A 668 13.18 -11.07 -13.74
N LYS A 669 12.76 -12.14 -14.43
CA LYS A 669 13.67 -12.94 -15.23
C LYS A 669 14.23 -12.13 -16.40
N VAL A 670 15.51 -12.31 -16.65
CA VAL A 670 16.21 -11.83 -17.84
C VAL A 670 16.80 -13.04 -18.53
N GLU A 671 16.46 -13.23 -19.80
CA GLU A 671 17.05 -14.27 -20.65
C GLU A 671 17.59 -13.63 -21.93
N GLY A 672 18.70 -14.13 -22.44
CA GLY A 672 19.30 -13.62 -23.66
C GLY A 672 20.38 -14.52 -24.25
N TYR A 673 21.04 -14.01 -25.27
CA TYR A 673 22.14 -14.68 -25.95
C TYR A 673 23.04 -13.67 -26.64
N ILE A 674 24.30 -14.06 -26.88
CA ILE A 674 25.26 -13.30 -27.69
C ILE A 674 25.34 -13.92 -29.08
N LEU A 675 25.24 -13.07 -30.10
CA LEU A 675 25.47 -13.38 -31.49
C LEU A 675 26.85 -12.86 -31.92
N ASP A 676 27.61 -13.70 -32.62
CA ASP A 676 28.80 -13.26 -33.32
C ASP A 676 28.44 -12.47 -34.60
N LYS A 677 29.46 -11.96 -35.29
CA LYS A 677 29.30 -11.27 -36.59
C LYS A 677 28.59 -12.11 -37.67
N SER A 678 28.63 -13.44 -37.56
CA SER A 678 27.99 -14.38 -38.48
C SER A 678 26.54 -14.68 -38.07
N LYS A 679 26.02 -13.97 -37.06
CA LYS A 679 24.70 -14.19 -36.44
C LYS A 679 24.54 -15.58 -35.81
N LYS A 680 25.64 -16.23 -35.44
CA LYS A 680 25.61 -17.50 -34.71
C LYS A 680 25.57 -17.23 -33.21
N LYS A 681 24.69 -17.95 -32.50
CA LYS A 681 24.64 -17.91 -31.03
C LYS A 681 25.92 -18.53 -30.45
N VAL A 682 26.60 -17.75 -29.62
CA VAL A 682 27.84 -18.15 -28.95
C VAL A 682 27.52 -18.71 -27.56
N CYS A 683 26.83 -17.93 -26.74
CA CYS A 683 26.39 -18.33 -25.42
C CYS A 683 25.01 -17.75 -25.07
N ASN A 684 24.40 -18.31 -24.04
CA ASN A 684 23.16 -17.83 -23.45
C ASN A 684 23.45 -17.11 -22.15
N LEU A 685 22.69 -16.05 -21.88
CA LEU A 685 22.71 -15.31 -20.63
C LEU A 685 21.35 -15.47 -19.96
N TYR A 686 21.35 -15.63 -18.64
CA TYR A 686 20.11 -15.76 -17.89
C TYR A 686 20.28 -15.30 -16.44
N GLY A 687 19.20 -14.89 -15.81
CA GLY A 687 19.22 -14.44 -14.43
C GLY A 687 17.95 -13.69 -14.04
N LYS A 688 18.05 -12.90 -12.98
CA LYS A 688 17.01 -11.98 -12.52
C LYS A 688 17.67 -10.62 -12.29
N TRP A 689 17.13 -9.56 -12.87
CA TRP A 689 17.70 -8.22 -12.75
C TRP A 689 17.70 -7.70 -11.30
N THR A 690 16.94 -8.31 -10.41
CA THR A 690 16.91 -8.02 -8.97
C THR A 690 17.95 -8.80 -8.15
N GLU A 691 18.67 -9.76 -8.74
CA GLU A 691 19.52 -10.69 -8.01
C GLU A 691 20.90 -10.89 -8.65
N CYS A 692 20.94 -11.41 -9.88
CA CYS A 692 22.18 -11.86 -10.53
C CYS A 692 22.01 -12.16 -12.03
N MET A 693 23.15 -12.30 -12.72
CA MET A 693 23.24 -12.68 -14.12
C MET A 693 24.35 -13.71 -14.33
N TYR A 694 24.02 -14.77 -15.07
CA TYR A 694 24.90 -15.87 -15.45
C TYR A 694 25.02 -15.99 -16.96
N THR A 695 26.09 -16.64 -17.41
CA THR A 695 26.25 -17.13 -18.78
C THR A 695 26.50 -18.63 -18.80
N VAL A 696 26.06 -19.30 -19.84
CA VAL A 696 26.26 -20.74 -20.07
C VAL A 696 26.34 -21.02 -21.57
N ASP A 697 26.94 -22.14 -21.97
CA ASP A 697 26.97 -22.52 -23.37
C ASP A 697 25.55 -22.77 -23.93
N THR A 698 25.41 -22.54 -25.23
CA THR A 698 24.10 -22.59 -25.90
C THR A 698 23.47 -23.98 -25.85
N ALA A 699 24.26 -25.05 -25.94
CA ALA A 699 23.73 -26.41 -26.00
C ALA A 699 23.17 -26.86 -24.64
N THR A 700 23.88 -26.55 -23.55
CA THR A 700 23.46 -26.82 -22.18
C THR A 700 22.19 -26.04 -21.83
N PHE A 701 22.11 -24.76 -22.20
CA PHE A 701 20.91 -23.94 -21.96
C PHE A 701 19.66 -24.52 -22.63
N GLU A 702 19.76 -24.87 -23.92
CA GLU A 702 18.64 -25.44 -24.67
C GLU A 702 18.22 -26.83 -24.14
N THR A 703 19.17 -27.61 -23.65
CA THR A 703 18.90 -28.91 -23.01
C THR A 703 18.13 -28.73 -21.70
N HIS A 704 18.56 -27.78 -20.85
CA HIS A 704 17.86 -27.44 -19.62
C HIS A 704 16.43 -26.97 -19.90
N LYS A 705 16.26 -26.04 -20.84
CA LYS A 705 14.95 -25.47 -21.20
C LYS A 705 13.97 -26.52 -21.75
N LYS A 706 14.46 -27.54 -22.44
CA LYS A 706 13.63 -28.68 -22.90
C LYS A 706 13.20 -29.57 -21.74
N ASN A 707 14.09 -29.85 -20.80
CA ASN A 707 13.78 -30.63 -19.61
C ASN A 707 12.75 -29.93 -18.72
N ASP A 708 12.88 -28.62 -18.53
CA ASP A 708 11.91 -27.82 -17.78
C ASP A 708 10.52 -27.84 -18.42
N LYS A 709 10.45 -27.69 -19.75
CA LYS A 709 9.18 -27.78 -20.48
C LYS A 709 8.55 -29.16 -20.31
N LYS A 710 9.33 -30.23 -20.45
CA LYS A 710 8.84 -31.61 -20.27
C LYS A 710 8.36 -31.86 -18.84
N ALA A 711 9.11 -31.43 -17.84
CA ALA A 711 8.72 -31.52 -16.43
C ALA A 711 7.45 -30.70 -16.12
N SER A 712 7.26 -29.56 -16.79
CA SER A 712 6.06 -28.72 -16.63
C SER A 712 4.81 -29.33 -17.29
N GLU A 713 4.97 -30.07 -18.39
CA GLU A 713 3.91 -30.82 -19.06
C GLU A 713 3.51 -32.07 -18.27
N ASP A 714 4.49 -32.80 -17.73
CA ASP A 714 4.26 -33.96 -16.87
C ASP A 714 3.53 -33.58 -15.56
N LYS A 715 3.88 -32.43 -14.95
CA LYS A 715 3.18 -31.88 -13.77
C LYS A 715 1.74 -31.41 -14.06
N LYS A 716 1.38 -31.07 -15.30
CA LYS A 716 0.00 -30.71 -15.68
C LYS A 716 -0.94 -31.92 -15.74
N SER A 717 -0.40 -33.14 -15.85
CA SER A 717 -1.20 -34.37 -15.86
C SER A 717 -1.61 -34.88 -14.46
N SER A 718 -1.09 -34.28 -13.37
CA SER A 718 -1.26 -34.81 -12.00
C SER A 718 -1.79 -33.82 -10.96
N LYS A 719 -2.24 -32.60 -11.32
CA LYS A 719 -2.88 -31.67 -10.38
C LYS A 719 -4.18 -31.08 -10.94
N GLN A 720 -5.31 -31.66 -10.56
CA GLN A 720 -6.58 -30.96 -10.42
C GLN A 720 -6.62 -30.29 -9.04
N SER A 721 -7.18 -29.08 -8.99
CA SER A 721 -7.51 -28.25 -7.81
C SER A 721 -6.36 -27.51 -7.11
N SER A 722 -6.28 -26.18 -7.34
CA SER A 722 -6.08 -25.12 -6.34
C SER A 722 -5.83 -23.77 -7.06
N ASP A 723 -6.88 -23.01 -7.35
CA ASP A 723 -6.75 -21.62 -7.81
C ASP A 723 -6.57 -20.69 -6.61
N SER A 724 -5.38 -20.09 -6.52
CA SER A 724 -5.04 -19.00 -5.62
C SER A 724 -4.65 -17.81 -6.48
N GLU A 725 -5.57 -16.86 -6.68
CA GLU A 725 -5.21 -15.50 -7.03
C GLU A 725 -4.71 -14.82 -5.75
N GLU A 726 -3.44 -15.06 -5.44
CA GLU A 726 -2.67 -14.20 -4.53
C GLU A 726 -1.81 -13.26 -5.37
N THR A 727 -1.62 -12.04 -4.87
CA THR A 727 -0.42 -11.23 -5.13
C THR A 727 0.80 -12.16 -5.25
N PRO A 728 1.73 -11.97 -6.21
CA PRO A 728 2.97 -12.72 -6.19
C PRO A 728 3.66 -12.44 -4.85
N GLN A 729 3.53 -13.38 -3.91
CA GLN A 729 4.29 -13.33 -2.67
C GLN A 729 5.76 -13.36 -3.07
N SER A 730 6.55 -12.51 -2.43
CA SER A 730 8.01 -12.41 -2.54
C SER A 730 8.75 -13.64 -1.99
N GLY A 731 8.16 -14.83 -2.08
CA GLY A 731 8.82 -16.12 -1.90
C GLY A 731 9.44 -16.52 -3.23
N GLY A 732 10.57 -15.90 -3.55
CA GLY A 732 11.31 -16.17 -4.78
C GLY A 732 11.62 -17.65 -4.90
N ASP A 733 11.13 -18.30 -5.97
CA ASP A 733 11.77 -19.50 -6.48
C ASP A 733 13.24 -19.08 -6.71
N LEU A 734 14.15 -19.57 -5.87
CA LEU A 734 15.57 -19.28 -6.03
C LEU A 734 15.94 -19.66 -7.47
N LEU A 735 16.68 -18.79 -8.14
CA LEU A 735 17.16 -19.06 -9.48
C LEU A 735 17.96 -20.37 -9.48
N GLU A 736 17.45 -21.39 -10.14
CA GLU A 736 18.17 -22.64 -10.32
C GLU A 736 19.38 -22.38 -11.24
N VAL A 737 20.57 -22.58 -10.71
CA VAL A 737 21.81 -22.35 -11.45
C VAL A 737 22.07 -23.57 -12.33
N ILE A 738 22.01 -23.38 -13.64
CA ILE A 738 22.30 -24.43 -14.63
C ILE A 738 23.76 -24.87 -14.44
N PRO A 739 24.04 -26.18 -14.24
CA PRO A 739 25.40 -26.67 -14.10
C PRO A 739 26.31 -26.25 -15.27
N GLY A 740 27.53 -25.79 -14.97
CA GLY A 740 28.46 -25.24 -15.97
C GLY A 740 28.29 -23.74 -16.25
N SER A 741 27.38 -23.06 -15.55
CA SER A 741 27.22 -21.61 -15.67
C SER A 741 28.35 -20.83 -15.00
N GLN A 742 28.73 -19.71 -15.61
CA GLN A 742 29.65 -18.71 -15.07
C GLN A 742 28.85 -17.51 -14.57
N LEU A 743 29.13 -17.06 -13.33
CA LEU A 743 28.53 -15.86 -12.77
C LEU A 743 29.18 -14.62 -13.41
N LEU A 744 28.35 -13.71 -13.93
CA LEU A 744 28.80 -12.44 -14.50
C LEU A 744 28.60 -11.27 -13.52
N TRP A 745 27.45 -11.24 -12.84
CA TRP A 745 27.11 -10.18 -11.92
C TRP A 745 26.15 -10.68 -10.83
N ARG A 746 26.26 -10.11 -9.63
CA ARG A 746 25.33 -10.29 -8.52
C ARG A 746 25.15 -8.94 -7.83
N ILE A 747 23.90 -8.62 -7.49
CA ILE A 747 23.58 -7.40 -6.75
C ILE A 747 24.21 -7.43 -5.36
N ALA A 748 24.70 -6.28 -4.89
CA ALA A 748 25.09 -6.13 -3.49
C ALA A 748 23.85 -6.23 -2.59
N PRO A 749 23.94 -6.88 -1.41
CA PRO A 749 22.85 -6.86 -0.45
C PRO A 749 22.56 -5.43 -0.03
N ARG A 750 21.28 -5.10 0.11
CA ARG A 750 20.89 -3.80 0.67
C ARG A 750 21.33 -3.68 2.13
N PRO A 751 21.74 -2.49 2.57
CA PRO A 751 22.09 -2.28 3.96
C PRO A 751 20.87 -2.48 4.87
N VAL A 752 21.08 -2.86 6.13
CA VAL A 752 19.99 -3.24 7.06
C VAL A 752 18.99 -2.09 7.29
N ASN A 753 19.46 -0.85 7.24
CA ASN A 753 18.67 0.38 7.36
C ASN A 753 17.97 0.81 6.06
N SER A 754 18.14 0.08 4.94
CA SER A 754 17.61 0.45 3.62
C SER A 754 16.11 0.73 3.65
N VAL A 755 15.31 -0.12 4.32
CA VAL A 755 13.85 0.04 4.40
C VAL A 755 13.45 1.36 5.06
N GLN A 756 14.21 1.80 6.06
CA GLN A 756 14.00 3.08 6.76
C GLN A 756 14.50 4.26 5.93
N MET A 757 15.31 4.02 4.91
CA MET A 757 16.01 5.02 4.10
C MET A 757 15.58 4.90 2.63
N TYR A 758 14.27 4.92 2.38
CA TYR A 758 13.66 4.92 1.04
C TYR A 758 14.03 3.71 0.15
N ASN A 759 14.44 2.59 0.75
CA ASN A 759 14.97 1.41 0.07
C ASN A 759 16.27 1.68 -0.73
N PHE A 760 17.08 2.64 -0.30
CA PHE A 760 18.33 3.01 -0.97
C PHE A 760 19.40 1.93 -0.84
N THR A 761 20.17 1.74 -1.93
CA THR A 761 21.47 1.05 -1.84
C THR A 761 22.47 1.92 -1.09
N THR A 762 23.57 1.32 -0.62
CA THR A 762 24.67 2.10 -0.03
C THR A 762 25.17 3.16 -1.00
N PHE A 763 25.28 2.84 -2.30
CA PHE A 763 25.65 3.80 -3.33
C PHE A 763 24.66 4.98 -3.42
N ALA A 764 23.35 4.69 -3.44
CA ALA A 764 22.32 5.73 -3.51
C ALA A 764 22.31 6.65 -2.29
N MET A 765 22.56 6.11 -1.09
CA MET A 765 22.68 6.94 0.13
C MET A 765 23.81 7.96 0.01
N GLN A 766 24.87 7.71 -0.75
CA GLN A 766 26.04 8.58 -0.86
C GLN A 766 25.86 9.74 -1.86
N LEU A 767 24.89 9.64 -2.78
CA LEU A 767 24.77 10.57 -3.91
C LEU A 767 24.54 12.02 -3.50
N ASN A 768 23.75 12.23 -2.45
CA ASN A 768 23.36 13.57 -2.00
C ASN A 768 24.12 14.03 -0.74
N GLU A 769 25.19 13.32 -0.38
CA GLU A 769 26.14 13.77 0.65
C GLU A 769 26.79 15.09 0.25
N LEU A 770 26.83 16.05 1.19
CA LEU A 770 27.40 17.37 0.99
C LEU A 770 28.23 17.74 2.23
N ASP A 771 29.47 18.15 2.00
CA ASP A 771 30.33 18.76 3.00
C ASP A 771 31.02 20.00 2.44
N LYS A 772 31.78 20.69 3.30
CA LYS A 772 32.41 21.98 2.97
C LYS A 772 33.40 21.88 1.81
N GLU A 773 34.07 20.74 1.64
CA GLU A 773 35.02 20.54 0.54
C GLU A 773 34.30 20.40 -0.80
N ILE A 774 33.22 19.62 -0.84
CA ILE A 774 32.36 19.51 -2.04
C ILE A 774 31.73 20.87 -2.34
N GLU A 775 31.13 21.52 -1.34
CA GLU A 775 30.42 22.79 -1.49
C GLU A 775 31.32 23.89 -2.09
N ALA A 776 32.62 23.88 -1.76
CA ALA A 776 33.59 24.83 -2.27
C ALA A 776 33.91 24.68 -3.78
N VAL A 777 33.64 23.51 -4.38
CA VAL A 777 34.08 23.20 -5.76
C VAL A 777 32.93 22.94 -6.74
N ILE A 778 31.72 22.64 -6.28
CA ILE A 778 30.56 22.38 -7.15
C ILE A 778 29.94 23.69 -7.67
N PRO A 779 29.29 23.68 -8.85
CA PRO A 779 28.52 24.83 -9.30
C PRO A 779 27.26 25.02 -8.44
N LYS A 780 26.75 26.25 -8.35
CA LYS A 780 25.46 26.57 -7.67
C LYS A 780 24.23 25.85 -8.25
N THR A 781 24.39 25.16 -9.38
CA THR A 781 23.35 24.37 -10.05
C THR A 781 23.37 22.89 -9.66
N ASP A 782 24.32 22.44 -8.83
CA ASP A 782 24.43 21.04 -8.42
C ASP A 782 23.27 20.61 -7.51
N SER A 783 22.66 19.45 -7.79
CA SER A 783 21.51 18.92 -7.07
C SER A 783 21.70 18.83 -5.55
N ARG A 784 22.94 18.75 -5.02
CA ARG A 784 23.19 18.75 -3.56
C ARG A 784 22.81 20.04 -2.87
N LEU A 785 22.83 21.16 -3.60
CA LEU A 785 22.49 22.49 -3.11
C LEU A 785 20.99 22.78 -3.24
N ARG A 786 20.21 21.84 -3.80
CA ARG A 786 18.79 22.01 -4.05
C ARG A 786 17.98 21.92 -2.74
N PRO A 787 17.31 23.01 -2.31
CA PRO A 787 16.80 23.11 -0.93
C PRO A 787 15.60 22.21 -0.63
N ASP A 788 14.71 21.94 -1.60
CA ASP A 788 13.57 21.03 -1.41
C ASP A 788 14.00 19.57 -1.17
N ILE A 789 15.01 19.11 -1.90
CA ILE A 789 15.61 17.78 -1.71
C ILE A 789 16.30 17.70 -0.35
N ARG A 790 17.08 18.73 0.03
CA ARG A 790 17.79 18.75 1.31
C ARG A 790 16.84 18.76 2.51
N ALA A 791 15.80 19.58 2.47
CA ALA A 791 14.78 19.63 3.52
C ALA A 791 14.10 18.25 3.69
N MET A 792 13.74 17.60 2.57
CA MET A 792 13.13 16.27 2.60
C MET A 792 14.08 15.21 3.17
N GLU A 793 15.37 15.25 2.79
CA GLU A 793 16.39 14.33 3.29
C GLU A 793 16.60 14.47 4.82
N ASN A 794 16.44 15.68 5.34
CA ASN A 794 16.51 15.99 6.77
C ASN A 794 15.20 15.72 7.52
N GLY A 795 14.15 15.26 6.84
CA GLY A 795 12.84 14.94 7.43
C GLY A 795 11.88 16.12 7.57
N ASP A 796 12.23 17.31 7.07
CA ASP A 796 11.37 18.48 7.08
C ASP A 796 10.51 18.54 5.80
N ILE A 797 9.37 17.86 5.85
CA ILE A 797 8.46 17.71 4.70
C ILE A 797 7.72 19.00 4.38
N ASP A 798 7.44 19.83 5.39
CA ASP A 798 6.73 21.09 5.20
C ASP A 798 7.63 22.10 4.48
N LEU A 799 8.87 22.27 4.94
CA LEU A 799 9.86 23.10 4.27
C LEU A 799 10.17 22.57 2.86
N ALA A 800 10.29 21.25 2.69
CA ALA A 800 10.51 20.66 1.38
C ALA A 800 9.37 20.96 0.40
N SER A 801 8.12 20.94 0.88
CA SER A 801 6.93 21.27 0.08
C SER A 801 6.91 22.75 -0.31
N GLU A 802 7.22 23.64 0.62
CA GLU A 802 7.32 25.09 0.37
C GLU A 802 8.42 25.43 -0.65
N GLU A 803 9.63 24.91 -0.43
CA GLU A 803 10.77 25.13 -1.32
C GLU A 803 10.52 24.55 -2.70
N LYS A 804 9.92 23.36 -2.79
CA LYS A 804 9.57 22.75 -4.09
C LYS A 804 8.63 23.65 -4.88
N LYS A 805 7.61 24.19 -4.22
CA LYS A 805 6.67 25.13 -4.83
C LYS A 805 7.40 26.40 -5.29
N ARG A 806 8.25 26.98 -4.45
CA ARG A 806 9.04 28.19 -4.76
C ARG A 806 9.93 27.98 -5.99
N LEU A 807 10.65 26.86 -6.06
CA LEU A 807 11.52 26.49 -7.18
C LEU A 807 10.75 26.29 -8.49
N GLU A 808 9.63 25.56 -8.45
CA GLU A 808 8.79 25.34 -9.63
C GLU A 808 8.12 26.64 -10.12
N GLU A 809 7.79 27.56 -9.23
CA GLU A 809 7.30 28.90 -9.56
C GLU A 809 8.40 29.77 -10.19
N LYS A 810 9.61 29.79 -9.60
CA LYS A 810 10.78 30.49 -10.16
C LYS A 810 11.09 30.01 -11.58
N GLN A 811 11.09 28.69 -11.80
CA GLN A 811 11.30 28.11 -13.14
C GLN A 811 10.20 28.51 -14.14
N ARG A 812 8.92 28.47 -13.73
CA ARG A 812 7.79 28.87 -14.58
C ARG A 812 7.87 30.36 -14.96
N ALA A 813 8.22 31.21 -14.01
CA ALA A 813 8.43 32.64 -14.24
C ALA A 813 9.60 32.88 -15.20
N ALA A 814 10.75 32.24 -14.99
CA ALA A 814 11.92 32.34 -15.86
C ALA A 814 11.60 31.90 -17.30
N ARG A 815 10.85 30.80 -17.47
CA ARG A 815 10.37 30.36 -18.79
C ARG A 815 9.45 31.37 -19.44
N LYS A 816 8.49 31.94 -18.69
CA LYS A 816 7.56 32.96 -19.20
C LYS A 816 8.29 34.25 -19.60
N ASN A 817 9.37 34.60 -18.91
CA ASN A 817 10.21 35.74 -19.29
C ASN A 817 11.01 35.46 -20.56
N ARG A 818 11.63 34.26 -20.68
CA ARG A 818 12.31 33.83 -21.91
C ARG A 818 11.39 33.64 -23.12
N SER A 819 10.09 33.43 -22.93
CA SER A 819 9.15 33.42 -24.06
C SER A 819 8.71 34.82 -24.52
N LYS A 820 9.04 35.85 -23.73
CA LYS A 820 8.75 37.26 -24.05
C LYS A 820 9.96 37.96 -24.65
N SER A 821 11.17 37.62 -24.22
CA SER A 821 12.38 37.90 -24.98
C SER A 821 12.55 36.84 -26.06
N ASP A 822 13.20 37.13 -27.19
CA ASP A 822 13.46 36.14 -28.25
C ASP A 822 14.67 35.23 -27.87
N ASP A 823 14.88 35.03 -26.56
CA ASP A 823 16.06 34.36 -26.01
C ASP A 823 15.80 32.85 -25.88
N GLU A 824 16.48 32.05 -26.70
CA GLU A 824 16.49 30.60 -26.55
C GLU A 824 17.35 30.15 -25.36
N TRP A 825 16.88 29.10 -24.66
CA TRP A 825 17.68 28.47 -23.61
C TRP A 825 18.90 27.78 -24.23
N LYS A 826 20.10 28.14 -23.76
CA LYS A 826 21.34 27.48 -24.14
C LYS A 826 21.82 26.60 -22.99
N THR A 827 21.91 25.30 -23.26
CA THR A 827 22.57 24.34 -22.38
C THR A 827 24.05 24.68 -22.27
N ARG A 828 24.65 24.38 -21.11
CA ARG A 828 26.03 24.79 -20.82
C ARG A 828 27.04 23.70 -21.12
N TRP A 829 26.74 22.48 -20.73
CA TRP A 829 27.71 21.38 -20.72
C TRP A 829 27.41 20.31 -21.75
N PHE A 830 26.27 20.40 -22.42
CA PHE A 830 25.87 19.47 -23.48
C PHE A 830 25.35 20.22 -24.70
N HIS A 831 25.52 19.64 -25.89
CA HIS A 831 24.96 20.14 -27.13
C HIS A 831 24.29 19.00 -27.91
N GLN A 832 23.29 19.33 -28.72
CA GLN A 832 22.65 18.34 -29.58
C GLN A 832 23.57 17.96 -30.74
N GLY A 833 23.71 16.67 -31.02
CA GLY A 833 24.51 16.16 -32.12
C GLY A 833 24.13 14.73 -32.49
N PRO A 834 24.57 14.23 -33.65
CA PRO A 834 24.38 12.82 -34.00
C PRO A 834 25.33 11.95 -33.16
N ASN A 835 24.80 10.88 -32.58
CA ASN A 835 25.60 9.85 -31.93
C ASN A 835 26.61 9.28 -32.96
N PRO A 836 27.92 9.26 -32.65
CA PRO A 836 28.95 8.97 -33.64
C PRO A 836 28.92 7.53 -34.17
N HIS A 837 28.25 6.60 -33.47
CA HIS A 837 28.26 5.17 -33.81
C HIS A 837 27.00 4.71 -34.56
N ASN A 838 25.85 5.36 -34.34
CA ASN A 838 24.58 4.96 -34.97
C ASN A 838 23.82 6.10 -35.67
N GLY A 839 24.30 7.35 -35.59
CA GLY A 839 23.70 8.51 -36.28
C GLY A 839 22.39 9.03 -35.70
N SER A 840 21.89 8.46 -34.61
CA SER A 840 20.69 8.96 -33.91
C SER A 840 20.94 10.32 -33.26
N GLN A 841 19.89 11.12 -33.01
CA GLN A 841 20.02 12.36 -32.25
C GLN A 841 20.35 12.07 -30.78
N ASP A 842 21.33 12.79 -30.24
CA ASP A 842 21.80 12.64 -28.86
C ASP A 842 22.23 13.99 -28.27
N TRP A 843 22.56 13.99 -26.97
CA TRP A 843 23.17 15.11 -26.28
C TRP A 843 24.60 14.78 -25.91
N LEU A 844 25.54 15.43 -26.59
CA LEU A 844 26.96 15.17 -26.46
C LEU A 844 27.58 16.12 -25.44
N PHE A 845 28.44 15.59 -24.58
CA PHE A 845 29.17 16.38 -23.59
C PHE A 845 30.09 17.39 -24.28
N SER A 846 30.11 18.60 -23.73
CA SER A 846 30.96 19.72 -24.11
C SER A 846 32.07 19.84 -23.06
N SER A 847 33.28 20.16 -23.48
CA SER A 847 34.41 20.35 -22.55
C SER A 847 34.17 21.50 -21.55
N GLY A 848 34.98 21.56 -20.50
CA GLY A 848 35.09 22.73 -19.62
C GLY A 848 34.39 22.63 -18.27
N TYR A 849 33.48 21.67 -18.07
CA TYR A 849 32.79 21.49 -16.77
C TYR A 849 33.79 21.27 -15.62
N TRP A 850 34.80 20.42 -15.86
CA TRP A 850 35.82 20.07 -14.88
C TRP A 850 36.90 21.14 -14.67
N ASP A 851 36.90 22.23 -15.45
CA ASP A 851 37.85 23.33 -15.32
C ASP A 851 37.46 24.30 -14.18
N ARG A 852 36.27 24.11 -13.58
CA ARG A 852 35.73 24.84 -12.42
C ARG A 852 35.47 26.33 -12.63
N ASP A 853 35.39 26.82 -13.86
CA ASP A 853 34.89 28.17 -14.15
C ASP A 853 33.36 28.18 -14.26
N TYR A 854 32.70 28.61 -13.17
CA TYR A 854 31.25 28.68 -13.06
C TYR A 854 30.68 30.10 -13.05
N SER A 855 31.44 31.08 -13.52
CA SER A 855 31.04 32.50 -13.52
C SER A 855 29.71 32.78 -14.22
N GLN A 856 29.31 31.96 -15.20
CA GLN A 856 28.10 32.16 -16.02
C GLN A 856 27.02 31.08 -15.84
N VAL A 857 27.05 30.29 -14.76
CA VAL A 857 26.01 29.25 -14.56
C VAL A 857 24.66 29.87 -14.12
N PRO A 858 23.52 29.29 -14.55
CA PRO A 858 22.21 29.86 -14.27
C PRO A 858 21.88 29.85 -12.77
N ASP A 859 21.09 30.83 -12.33
CA ASP A 859 20.54 30.86 -10.97
C ASP A 859 19.15 30.19 -10.96
N ILE A 860 19.10 28.96 -10.43
CA ILE A 860 17.90 28.11 -10.51
C ILE A 860 17.29 27.77 -9.16
N TYR A 861 18.03 27.94 -8.05
CA TYR A 861 17.54 27.67 -6.70
C TYR A 861 16.96 28.88 -5.99
#